data_AF-A0A416VS44-F1
#
_entry.id   AF-A0A416VS44-F1
#
_cell.length_a   1.000
_cell.length_b   1.000
_cell.length_c   1.000
_cell.angle_alpha   90.00
_cell.angle_beta   90.00
_cell.angle_gamma   90.00
#
_symmetry.space_group_name_H-M   'P 1'
#
loop_
_entity.id
_entity.type
_entity.pdbx_description
1 polymer ?
#
loop_
_entity_poly.entity_id
_entity_poly.type
_entity_poly.pdbx_seq_one_letter_code
_entity_poly.pdbx_strand_id
1 'polypeptide(L)'
;MRKQILFVGLLCLCMISNGQTEQIAIPRIEKMPHIPQPYLLRDWKTVTEQYVDLVFNEHEGEHFPLSSQEKAGMNYAQYNPIYMDTYVGWNSHGKGSEAINVMPAVISAYLTGCEERSRLELAQGVMDFYNVRNGENVYLNGFSSKSGKDWWYDVMPNVYFYQLYQLADLPAALAREQFISVADQWLGAVSGLGGNTFLWRLPDMNHRAYDLITGKPLTSGVKEPESAGSIAWLLYHAYLETGERKYLKGAELSLEFLNSLTSNPSYELQLAYGVQVAAKMNALEGTDYDLEKMFNWCFNRGALRGWGCIVGRWGDYDVSGLIGEANDGGNDYAFVMNGFQQAAALAPVAKYDKRFARAYARWVLNLANASRLFYTDALPDTHQEQASLAWSRKYDANAVIPFESMKEKWEGTGPFAMGDALKGGWAATNLSLYSGSSVGYLAAVVESTDVEAILQLDLNRTDLDGRLKYPTYLYYNPYTEKRTVSVHLPAGSYRIYDAVSEVFLSEAVSGTYALTIPADGVRLLTLVPENVSLRQDGRLLYAGHCVIDYHAGNDFGSRLRIKNLEMQSSYLVKGQTAVARATVEHTTSSCTFAWEIDGDKVEKQLSSTIQFPADLSLGAHKLYVTVEDKGASCRDSVEFFVLDTQVSVPEITGIQVEETMPVQPNSVVRASVQLKNHAQPTDIKWTINGGTIEDEIDSKDDVMWRLPDAEGIYTLTCTASTVRGSVSKDYEVLVRSNDDDEVTPLLYFPFDDSLQDKVSGVVAAQYSGASPIFTNDAADNSVKALQVKNNFFYLPNSDELNFRDAITISLWICPQQKNGAEQFLVSHGSWQDRYKLSVNPDMTLRWTVKTASGVVDLDYSMPLTLNRFEHFCVVYTGFSLELYHNGMLDTYKSLTGDMGNTAENLTIGAMTMSEQAYNYQGVLDELYIFQHAVSPKQVKKLAYMEGVSHLTDINTTVDFFVEDGYLWASEEVEHFRVYSLFGIDFTGQRLPSGTYLVRYWKNGHRYSSKFLVL
;
A
#
# COMPACT_ATOMS: atom_id res chain seq x y z
N MET A 1 -77.75 4.21 -35.17
CA MET A 1 -77.49 4.26 -33.71
C MET A 1 -77.56 2.85 -33.11
N ARG A 2 -76.42 2.16 -33.02
CA ARG A 2 -76.15 0.96 -32.17
C ARG A 2 -74.77 0.33 -32.45
N LYS A 3 -74.03 0.81 -33.47
CA LYS A 3 -72.65 0.38 -33.75
C LYS A 3 -71.53 1.38 -33.38
N GLN A 4 -71.87 2.57 -32.88
CA GLN A 4 -70.88 3.57 -32.42
C GLN A 4 -70.70 3.66 -30.90
N ILE A 5 -71.43 2.84 -30.12
CA ILE A 5 -71.28 2.78 -28.65
C ILE A 5 -70.37 1.62 -28.22
N LEU A 6 -70.04 0.68 -29.12
CA LEU A 6 -69.13 -0.43 -28.82
C LEU A 6 -67.63 -0.09 -29.01
N PHE A 7 -67.29 1.05 -29.63
CA PHE A 7 -65.89 1.41 -29.90
C PHE A 7 -65.27 2.33 -28.83
N VAL A 8 -66.09 2.93 -27.96
CA VAL A 8 -65.63 3.74 -26.81
C VAL A 8 -65.61 2.92 -25.52
N GLY A 9 -66.35 1.80 -25.46
CA GLY A 9 -66.36 0.89 -24.31
C GLY A 9 -65.24 -0.16 -24.29
N LEU A 10 -64.51 -0.37 -25.39
CA LEU A 10 -63.42 -1.36 -25.46
C LEU A 10 -62.00 -0.76 -25.34
N LEU A 11 -61.87 0.57 -25.37
CA LEU A 11 -60.60 1.28 -25.14
C LEU A 11 -60.39 1.68 -23.67
N CYS A 12 -61.40 1.50 -22.81
CA CYS A 12 -61.31 1.75 -21.36
C CYS A 12 -61.21 0.47 -20.51
N LEU A 13 -60.98 -0.70 -21.10
CA LEU A 13 -60.93 -1.98 -20.38
C LEU A 13 -59.63 -2.79 -20.56
N CYS A 14 -58.57 -2.18 -21.10
CA CYS A 14 -57.21 -2.74 -21.13
C CYS A 14 -56.15 -1.90 -20.39
N MET A 15 -56.57 -0.94 -19.55
CA MET A 15 -55.66 -0.15 -18.69
C MET A 15 -55.74 -0.60 -17.22
N ILE A 16 -55.85 -1.91 -17.00
CA ILE A 16 -55.72 -2.52 -15.67
C ILE A 16 -54.68 -3.64 -15.77
N SER A 17 -53.44 -3.21 -16.00
CA SER A 17 -52.22 -3.93 -15.61
C SER A 17 -51.11 -2.87 -15.54
N ASN A 18 -51.10 -2.07 -14.48
CA ASN A 18 -50.05 -1.07 -14.21
C ASN A 18 -48.75 -1.75 -13.75
N GLY A 19 -48.24 -2.71 -14.52
CA GLY A 19 -46.86 -3.17 -14.38
C GLY A 19 -45.96 -2.27 -15.21
N GLN A 20 -44.89 -1.74 -14.60
CA GLN A 20 -43.80 -1.09 -15.33
C GLN A 20 -43.04 -2.18 -16.08
N THR A 21 -43.52 -2.54 -17.27
CA THR A 21 -43.15 -3.76 -18.02
C THR A 21 -41.69 -3.88 -18.44
N GLU A 22 -40.88 -2.84 -18.28
CA GLU A 22 -39.45 -2.81 -18.62
C GLU A 22 -38.51 -3.03 -17.44
N GLN A 23 -39.04 -3.18 -16.22
CA GLN A 23 -38.23 -3.51 -15.05
C GLN A 23 -37.72 -4.96 -15.13
N ILE A 24 -36.43 -5.18 -14.87
CA ILE A 24 -35.80 -6.51 -14.84
C ILE A 24 -36.07 -7.16 -13.48
N ALA A 25 -36.67 -8.35 -13.52
CA ALA A 25 -36.89 -9.16 -12.33
C ALA A 25 -35.61 -9.91 -11.96
N ILE A 26 -35.17 -9.82 -10.71
CA ILE A 26 -34.05 -10.60 -10.18
C ILE A 26 -34.61 -11.81 -9.42
N PRO A 27 -34.42 -13.05 -9.91
CA PRO A 27 -35.12 -14.21 -9.38
C PRO A 27 -34.94 -14.44 -7.88
N ARG A 28 -33.79 -14.08 -7.30
CA ARG A 28 -33.55 -14.18 -5.85
C ARG A 28 -34.36 -13.13 -5.07
N ILE A 29 -34.41 -11.89 -5.56
CA ILE A 29 -35.16 -10.78 -4.93
C ILE A 29 -36.67 -11.01 -5.01
N GLU A 30 -37.17 -11.61 -6.10
CA GLU A 30 -38.60 -11.90 -6.26
C GLU A 30 -39.14 -12.88 -5.21
N LYS A 31 -38.28 -13.64 -4.51
CA LYS A 31 -38.67 -14.52 -3.40
C LYS A 31 -38.93 -13.77 -2.09
N MET A 32 -38.50 -12.51 -1.96
CA MET A 32 -38.64 -11.72 -0.74
C MET A 32 -40.10 -11.30 -0.55
N PRO A 33 -40.57 -11.07 0.68
CA PRO A 33 -41.89 -10.46 0.86
C PRO A 33 -41.90 -9.04 0.26
N HIS A 34 -43.08 -8.57 -0.17
CA HIS A 34 -43.23 -7.17 -0.58
C HIS A 34 -43.01 -6.23 0.61
N ILE A 35 -43.58 -6.58 1.78
CA ILE A 35 -43.38 -5.89 3.05
C ILE A 35 -42.87 -6.92 4.07
N PRO A 36 -41.65 -6.77 4.63
CA PRO A 36 -41.13 -7.72 5.60
C PRO A 36 -41.88 -7.65 6.93
N GLN A 37 -41.99 -8.78 7.63
CA GLN A 37 -42.75 -8.94 8.86
C GLN A 37 -41.93 -9.58 9.99
N PRO A 38 -41.91 -9.00 11.20
CA PRO A 38 -42.46 -7.67 11.51
C PRO A 38 -41.66 -6.56 10.81
N TYR A 39 -42.36 -5.48 10.43
CA TYR A 39 -41.73 -4.27 9.91
C TYR A 39 -41.37 -3.34 11.07
N LEU A 40 -40.08 -3.15 11.31
CA LEU A 40 -39.52 -2.32 12.38
C LEU A 40 -38.23 -1.68 11.84
N LEU A 41 -38.35 -0.56 11.16
CA LEU A 41 -37.18 0.14 10.61
C LEU A 41 -36.47 0.91 11.73
N ARG A 42 -35.14 0.71 11.87
CA ARG A 42 -34.31 1.60 12.71
C ARG A 42 -34.12 2.94 12.00
N ASP A 43 -33.99 4.01 12.76
CA ASP A 43 -33.41 5.25 12.23
C ASP A 43 -31.91 5.03 12.02
N TRP A 44 -31.54 4.58 10.83
CA TRP A 44 -30.16 4.25 10.50
C TRP A 44 -29.23 5.45 10.58
N LYS A 45 -29.75 6.66 10.39
CA LYS A 45 -28.96 7.89 10.53
C LYS A 45 -28.64 8.14 12.01
N THR A 46 -29.64 8.07 12.89
CA THR A 46 -29.40 8.19 14.34
C THR A 46 -28.48 7.07 14.86
N VAL A 47 -28.65 5.83 14.38
CA VAL A 47 -27.73 4.72 14.74
C VAL A 47 -26.31 5.05 14.31
N THR A 48 -26.11 5.61 13.11
CA THR A 48 -24.77 6.01 12.63
C THR A 48 -24.19 7.12 13.48
N GLU A 49 -24.94 8.19 13.75
CA GLU A 49 -24.51 9.33 14.59
C GLU A 49 -24.07 8.87 15.98
N GLN A 50 -24.83 7.98 16.60
CA GLN A 50 -24.52 7.44 17.92
C GLN A 50 -23.37 6.42 17.90
N TYR A 51 -23.24 5.62 16.85
CA TYR A 51 -22.11 4.71 16.66
C TYR A 51 -20.79 5.49 16.54
N VAL A 52 -20.80 6.52 15.69
CA VAL A 52 -19.70 7.47 15.48
C VAL A 52 -19.27 8.11 16.81
N ASP A 53 -20.23 8.63 17.57
CA ASP A 53 -19.96 9.20 18.90
C ASP A 53 -19.35 8.18 19.87
N LEU A 54 -19.88 6.96 19.89
CA LEU A 54 -19.39 5.89 20.77
C LEU A 54 -17.94 5.46 20.44
N VAL A 55 -17.58 5.47 19.16
CA VAL A 55 -16.26 5.02 18.70
C VAL A 55 -15.18 6.08 18.86
N PHE A 56 -15.46 7.33 18.46
CA PHE A 56 -14.43 8.37 18.33
C PHE A 56 -14.37 9.37 19.50
N ASN A 57 -15.40 9.42 20.35
CA ASN A 57 -15.40 10.27 21.53
C ASN A 57 -15.06 9.50 22.81
N GLU A 58 -14.76 10.25 23.87
CA GLU A 58 -14.33 9.69 25.15
C GLU A 58 -15.53 9.16 25.94
N HIS A 59 -15.43 7.90 26.36
CA HIS A 59 -16.41 7.22 27.22
C HIS A 59 -15.68 6.47 28.34
N GLU A 60 -16.34 6.30 29.47
CA GLU A 60 -15.81 5.53 30.61
C GLU A 60 -16.41 4.12 30.64
N GLY A 61 -15.58 3.11 30.92
CA GLY A 61 -16.06 1.75 31.09
C GLY A 61 -15.04 0.70 30.69
N GLU A 62 -15.44 -0.56 30.84
CA GLU A 62 -14.64 -1.70 30.42
C GLU A 62 -14.50 -1.72 28.89
N HIS A 63 -13.26 -1.84 28.41
CA HIS A 63 -12.87 -1.80 26.99
C HIS A 63 -12.93 -0.43 26.30
N PHE A 64 -13.22 0.66 27.02
CA PHE A 64 -13.04 2.02 26.48
C PHE A 64 -11.60 2.54 26.75
N PRO A 65 -11.08 3.44 25.89
CA PRO A 65 -11.72 3.96 24.67
C PRO A 65 -11.68 2.96 23.51
N LEU A 66 -12.68 2.96 22.62
CA LEU A 66 -12.74 2.03 21.48
C LEU A 66 -11.80 2.42 20.33
N SER A 67 -11.39 3.70 20.31
CA SER A 67 -10.34 4.19 19.43
C SER A 67 -9.45 5.20 20.13
N SER A 68 -8.24 5.38 19.61
CA SER A 68 -7.28 6.39 20.03
C SER A 68 -6.50 6.92 18.82
N GLN A 69 -5.81 8.04 19.01
CA GLN A 69 -4.89 8.59 18.02
C GLN A 69 -3.48 8.68 18.59
N GLU A 70 -2.49 8.21 17.84
CA GLU A 70 -1.08 8.40 18.17
C GLU A 70 -0.56 9.71 17.58
N LYS A 71 0.49 10.29 18.15
CA LYS A 71 0.99 11.63 17.76
C LYS A 71 1.83 11.68 16.49
N ALA A 72 2.26 10.52 15.98
CA ALA A 72 3.13 10.44 14.82
C ALA A 72 2.90 9.14 14.06
N GLY A 73 2.59 9.27 12.78
CA GLY A 73 2.38 8.16 11.85
C GLY A 73 3.65 7.38 11.52
N MET A 74 3.44 6.10 11.20
CA MET A 74 4.50 5.23 10.71
C MET A 74 4.85 5.55 9.26
N ASN A 75 3.93 5.96 8.40
CA ASN A 75 4.25 6.36 7.03
C ASN A 75 4.45 7.86 6.91
N TYR A 76 3.75 8.64 7.75
CA TYR A 76 3.78 10.09 7.75
C TYR A 76 3.80 10.65 9.17
N ALA A 77 4.97 11.11 9.61
CA ALA A 77 5.18 11.59 10.98
C ALA A 77 4.28 12.78 11.37
N GLN A 78 3.76 13.53 10.40
CA GLN A 78 2.89 14.68 10.61
C GLN A 78 1.41 14.34 10.84
N TYR A 79 0.98 13.09 10.60
CA TYR A 79 -0.40 12.68 10.81
C TYR A 79 -0.53 11.83 12.08
N ASN A 80 -1.73 11.87 12.65
CA ASN A 80 -2.07 11.16 13.88
C ASN A 80 -2.87 9.90 13.52
N PRO A 81 -2.23 8.72 13.36
CA PRO A 81 -2.93 7.52 12.93
C PRO A 81 -3.95 7.06 13.97
N ILE A 82 -5.05 6.49 13.49
CA ILE A 82 -6.16 6.01 14.31
C ILE A 82 -5.94 4.54 14.66
N TYR A 83 -5.86 4.23 15.95
CA TYR A 83 -5.91 2.86 16.47
C TYR A 83 -7.34 2.59 16.90
N MET A 84 -7.99 1.61 16.28
CA MET A 84 -9.39 1.27 16.55
C MET A 84 -9.52 -0.23 16.72
N ASP A 85 -10.21 -0.63 17.78
CA ASP A 85 -10.49 -2.03 18.02
C ASP A 85 -11.36 -2.63 16.91
N THR A 86 -11.07 -3.86 16.49
CA THR A 86 -11.91 -4.59 15.52
C THR A 86 -13.21 -5.08 16.16
N TYR A 87 -13.13 -5.48 17.44
CA TYR A 87 -14.24 -5.97 18.26
C TYR A 87 -14.14 -5.36 19.65
N VAL A 88 -15.27 -5.21 20.33
CA VAL A 88 -15.26 -4.77 21.73
C VAL A 88 -14.55 -5.81 22.59
N GLY A 89 -13.49 -5.39 23.28
CA GLY A 89 -12.62 -6.25 24.09
C GLY A 89 -11.62 -7.06 23.28
N TRP A 90 -11.09 -6.48 22.19
CA TRP A 90 -10.08 -7.10 21.34
C TRP A 90 -8.76 -7.35 22.08
N ASN A 91 -8.10 -8.47 21.81
CA ASN A 91 -6.82 -8.80 22.46
C ASN A 91 -5.68 -7.81 22.14
N SER A 92 -5.79 -7.09 21.03
CA SER A 92 -4.83 -6.07 20.59
C SER A 92 -5.29 -4.65 20.93
N HIS A 93 -6.13 -4.49 21.96
CA HIS A 93 -6.68 -3.21 22.41
C HIS A 93 -5.61 -2.11 22.51
N GLY A 94 -5.85 -0.99 21.81
CA GLY A 94 -4.95 0.17 21.75
C GLY A 94 -3.59 -0.08 21.07
N LYS A 95 -3.41 -1.24 20.41
CA LYS A 95 -2.14 -1.63 19.75
C LYS A 95 -2.30 -2.02 18.29
N GLY A 96 -3.50 -2.43 17.89
CA GLY A 96 -3.83 -2.81 16.51
C GLY A 96 -4.74 -1.79 15.84
N SER A 97 -4.77 -1.85 14.51
CA SER A 97 -5.72 -1.10 13.70
C SER A 97 -5.89 -1.80 12.35
N GLU A 98 -7.09 -1.75 11.79
CA GLU A 98 -7.42 -2.33 10.49
C GLU A 98 -8.05 -1.27 9.58
N ALA A 99 -7.47 -1.06 8.39
CA ALA A 99 -7.96 -0.06 7.45
C ALA A 99 -9.42 -0.33 7.05
N ILE A 100 -9.80 -1.60 6.89
CA ILE A 100 -11.16 -2.02 6.56
C ILE A 100 -12.18 -1.77 7.68
N ASN A 101 -11.72 -1.42 8.89
CA ASN A 101 -12.56 -1.03 10.01
C ASN A 101 -12.59 0.50 10.13
N VAL A 102 -11.41 1.12 10.26
CA VAL A 102 -11.28 2.57 10.49
C VAL A 102 -11.84 3.39 9.33
N MET A 103 -11.46 3.06 8.09
CA MET A 103 -11.83 3.92 6.96
C MET A 103 -13.34 3.92 6.72
N PRO A 104 -14.06 2.79 6.77
CA PRO A 104 -15.52 2.82 6.73
C PRO A 104 -16.16 3.62 7.86
N ALA A 105 -15.62 3.61 9.08
CA ALA A 105 -16.15 4.41 10.19
C ALA A 105 -16.07 5.91 9.90
N VAL A 106 -14.90 6.37 9.42
CA VAL A 106 -14.71 7.77 9.02
C VAL A 106 -15.63 8.11 7.83
N ILE A 107 -15.72 7.23 6.82
CA ILE A 107 -16.62 7.44 5.67
C ILE A 107 -18.08 7.53 6.13
N SER A 108 -18.52 6.69 7.06
CA SER A 108 -19.86 6.72 7.64
C SER A 108 -20.16 8.07 8.28
N ALA A 109 -19.21 8.67 9.01
CA ALA A 109 -19.36 10.01 9.57
C ALA A 109 -19.51 11.09 8.49
N TYR A 110 -18.73 11.02 7.40
CA TYR A 110 -18.84 11.95 6.28
C TYR A 110 -20.18 11.81 5.53
N LEU A 111 -20.60 10.59 5.23
CA LEU A 111 -21.81 10.31 4.46
C LEU A 111 -23.09 10.80 5.16
N THR A 112 -23.12 10.69 6.50
CA THR A 112 -24.29 11.06 7.32
C THR A 112 -24.21 12.47 7.88
N GLY A 113 -23.03 13.11 7.82
CA GLY A 113 -22.83 14.50 8.24
C GLY A 113 -22.67 14.69 9.75
N CYS A 114 -22.22 13.66 10.48
CA CYS A 114 -22.00 13.70 11.92
C CYS A 114 -21.00 14.80 12.34
N GLU A 115 -21.23 15.44 13.50
CA GLU A 115 -20.32 16.41 14.11
C GLU A 115 -19.31 15.70 15.03
N GLU A 116 -18.19 15.23 14.47
CA GLU A 116 -17.08 14.62 15.24
C GLU A 116 -15.95 15.62 15.57
N ARG A 117 -15.00 15.21 16.44
CA ARG A 117 -13.61 15.73 16.45
C ARG A 117 -13.16 15.98 15.01
N SER A 118 -12.45 17.08 14.77
CA SER A 118 -12.35 17.69 13.42
C SER A 118 -12.29 16.62 12.32
N ARG A 119 -13.40 16.38 11.60
CA ARG A 119 -13.54 15.26 10.63
C ARG A 119 -12.36 15.16 9.66
N LEU A 120 -11.74 16.30 9.39
CA LEU A 120 -10.52 16.41 8.62
C LEU A 120 -9.31 15.72 9.29
N GLU A 121 -9.12 15.86 10.60
CA GLU A 121 -8.07 15.17 11.35
C GLU A 121 -8.24 13.66 11.33
N LEU A 122 -9.47 13.13 11.45
CA LEU A 122 -9.72 11.69 11.30
C LEU A 122 -9.41 11.22 9.88
N ALA A 123 -9.84 11.96 8.86
CA ALA A 123 -9.54 11.66 7.46
C ALA A 123 -8.03 11.76 7.14
N GLN A 124 -7.30 12.67 7.79
CA GLN A 124 -5.84 12.75 7.69
C GLN A 124 -5.15 11.58 8.40
N GLY A 125 -5.68 11.14 9.55
CA GLY A 125 -5.16 10.00 10.30
C GLY A 125 -5.18 8.68 9.51
N VAL A 126 -6.18 8.48 8.64
CA VAL A 126 -6.22 7.27 7.79
C VAL A 126 -5.16 7.26 6.70
N MET A 127 -4.58 8.41 6.33
CA MET A 127 -3.54 8.48 5.28
C MET A 127 -2.28 7.69 5.65
N ASP A 128 -2.10 7.36 6.93
CA ASP A 128 -0.98 6.53 7.39
C ASP A 128 -1.11 5.05 7.02
N PHE A 129 -2.28 4.59 6.56
CA PHE A 129 -2.44 3.26 5.95
C PHE A 129 -1.82 3.15 4.55
N TYR A 130 -1.38 4.26 3.96
CA TYR A 130 -0.60 4.24 2.72
C TYR A 130 0.83 3.77 3.00
N ASN A 131 1.15 2.54 2.59
CA ASN A 131 2.37 1.83 2.95
C ASN A 131 3.57 2.30 2.10
N VAL A 132 4.06 3.52 2.36
CA VAL A 132 5.20 4.11 1.63
C VAL A 132 6.54 3.57 2.13
N ARG A 133 6.70 3.34 3.44
CA ARG A 133 8.00 2.94 4.03
C ARG A 133 8.50 1.58 3.56
N ASN A 134 7.61 0.66 3.22
CA ASN A 134 7.95 -0.68 2.74
C ASN A 134 7.87 -0.81 1.20
N GLY A 135 7.57 0.29 0.49
CA GLY A 135 7.55 0.36 -0.96
C GLY A 135 6.28 -0.17 -1.65
N GLU A 136 5.27 -0.61 -0.90
CA GLU A 136 4.00 -1.09 -1.48
C GLU A 136 3.26 0.02 -2.21
N ASN A 137 3.33 1.26 -1.71
CA ASN A 137 2.78 2.45 -2.35
C ASN A 137 1.27 2.36 -2.66
N VAL A 138 0.54 1.63 -1.81
CA VAL A 138 -0.91 1.49 -1.80
C VAL A 138 -1.43 1.51 -0.36
N TYR A 139 -2.75 1.68 -0.20
CA TYR A 139 -3.41 1.47 1.08
C TYR A 139 -3.58 -0.03 1.34
N LEU A 140 -3.14 -0.50 2.50
CA LEU A 140 -3.28 -1.90 2.94
C LEU A 140 -3.89 -1.95 4.34
N ASN A 141 -4.24 -3.16 4.80
CA ASN A 141 -5.01 -3.30 6.04
C ASN A 141 -4.25 -2.88 7.32
N GLY A 142 -2.93 -2.69 7.29
CA GLY A 142 -2.15 -2.18 8.43
C GLY A 142 -1.14 -1.10 8.02
N PHE A 143 -0.55 -0.42 9.00
CA PHE A 143 0.42 0.67 8.76
C PHE A 143 1.76 0.20 8.15
N SER A 144 2.11 -1.10 8.25
CA SER A 144 3.29 -1.68 7.59
C SER A 144 3.02 -3.13 7.19
N SER A 145 1.94 -3.33 6.45
CA SER A 145 1.53 -4.62 5.89
C SER A 145 2.07 -4.80 4.46
N LYS A 146 2.02 -6.04 3.96
CA LYS A 146 2.46 -6.39 2.60
C LYS A 146 1.32 -6.97 1.79
N SER A 147 1.29 -6.66 0.49
CA SER A 147 0.32 -7.21 -0.47
C SER A 147 0.60 -8.68 -0.79
N GLY A 148 -0.32 -9.35 -1.49
CA GLY A 148 -0.12 -10.70 -2.03
C GLY A 148 -0.68 -11.84 -1.18
N LYS A 149 -1.54 -11.53 -0.21
CA LYS A 149 -2.19 -12.54 0.64
C LYS A 149 -3.64 -12.76 0.29
N ASP A 150 -4.36 -11.66 0.03
CA ASP A 150 -5.81 -11.69 -0.08
C ASP A 150 -6.31 -10.43 -0.80
N TRP A 151 -7.02 -10.60 -1.92
CA TRP A 151 -7.55 -9.46 -2.67
C TRP A 151 -8.46 -8.56 -1.83
N TRP A 152 -9.25 -9.13 -0.91
CA TRP A 152 -10.13 -8.36 -0.03
C TRP A 152 -9.34 -7.31 0.76
N TYR A 153 -8.31 -7.76 1.49
CA TYR A 153 -7.48 -6.91 2.35
C TYR A 153 -6.50 -6.02 1.57
N ASP A 154 -6.12 -6.44 0.36
CA ASP A 154 -5.18 -5.70 -0.47
C ASP A 154 -5.88 -4.58 -1.27
N VAL A 155 -7.13 -4.78 -1.73
CA VAL A 155 -7.80 -3.84 -2.65
C VAL A 155 -8.77 -2.88 -1.93
N MET A 156 -9.57 -3.36 -0.99
CA MET A 156 -10.66 -2.55 -0.40
C MET A 156 -10.21 -1.29 0.34
N PRO A 157 -9.09 -1.28 1.09
CA PRO A 157 -8.58 -0.03 1.68
C PRO A 157 -8.37 1.07 0.64
N ASN A 158 -8.00 0.72 -0.60
CA ASN A 158 -7.83 1.68 -1.70
C ASN A 158 -9.18 2.22 -2.21
N VAL A 159 -10.22 1.37 -2.26
CA VAL A 159 -11.58 1.80 -2.61
C VAL A 159 -12.08 2.81 -1.57
N TYR A 160 -11.89 2.51 -0.27
CA TYR A 160 -12.25 3.43 0.81
C TYR A 160 -11.43 4.73 0.76
N PHE A 161 -10.14 4.67 0.43
CA PHE A 161 -9.34 5.88 0.24
C PHE A 161 -9.90 6.77 -0.88
N TYR A 162 -10.26 6.19 -2.03
CA TYR A 162 -10.84 6.93 -3.14
C TYR A 162 -12.19 7.57 -2.76
N GLN A 163 -12.97 6.92 -1.90
CA GLN A 163 -14.21 7.49 -1.37
C GLN A 163 -13.91 8.69 -0.46
N LEU A 164 -12.94 8.57 0.45
CA LEU A 164 -12.51 9.69 1.30
C LEU A 164 -11.90 10.84 0.51
N TYR A 165 -11.14 10.54 -0.55
CA TYR A 165 -10.59 11.54 -1.46
C TYR A 165 -11.67 12.46 -2.05
N GLN A 166 -12.87 11.92 -2.31
CA GLN A 166 -14.01 12.68 -2.83
C GLN A 166 -14.86 13.34 -1.73
N LEU A 167 -14.88 12.78 -0.52
CA LEU A 167 -15.72 13.23 0.59
C LEU A 167 -15.04 14.27 1.51
N ALA A 168 -13.71 14.21 1.65
CA ALA A 168 -12.95 14.95 2.62
C ALA A 168 -11.98 15.95 1.97
N ASP A 169 -11.78 17.10 2.63
CA ASP A 169 -10.84 18.14 2.20
C ASP A 169 -9.38 17.79 2.54
N LEU A 170 -8.90 16.63 2.06
CA LEU A 170 -7.55 16.12 2.32
C LEU A 170 -6.46 17.05 1.75
N PRO A 171 -5.20 16.98 2.26
CA PRO A 171 -4.08 17.73 1.70
C PRO A 171 -3.85 17.42 0.21
N ALA A 172 -4.29 18.34 -0.66
CA ALA A 172 -4.52 18.06 -2.08
C ALA A 172 -3.30 17.50 -2.83
N ALA A 173 -2.09 18.00 -2.55
CA ALA A 173 -0.88 17.53 -3.24
C ALA A 173 -0.55 16.07 -2.90
N LEU A 174 -0.47 15.74 -1.60
CA LEU A 174 -0.14 14.39 -1.14
C LEU A 174 -1.26 13.40 -1.46
N ALA A 175 -2.51 13.77 -1.20
CA ALA A 175 -3.65 12.89 -1.46
C ALA A 175 -3.74 12.56 -2.96
N ARG A 176 -3.49 13.55 -3.85
CA ARG A 176 -3.47 13.32 -5.29
C ARG A 176 -2.29 12.45 -5.74
N GLU A 177 -1.12 12.61 -5.14
CA GLU A 177 0.04 11.75 -5.38
C GLU A 177 -0.27 10.29 -5.04
N GLN A 178 -0.78 10.04 -3.84
CA GLN A 178 -1.18 8.69 -3.40
C GLN A 178 -2.29 8.11 -4.29
N PHE A 179 -3.28 8.92 -4.66
CA PHE A 179 -4.37 8.52 -5.55
C PHE A 179 -3.86 8.01 -6.90
N ILE A 180 -2.93 8.74 -7.52
CA ILE A 180 -2.32 8.33 -8.80
C ILE A 180 -1.41 7.12 -8.61
N SER A 181 -0.61 7.08 -7.54
CA SER A 181 0.25 5.93 -7.23
C SER A 181 -0.56 4.63 -7.10
N VAL A 182 -1.69 4.67 -6.39
CA VAL A 182 -2.61 3.54 -6.28
C VAL A 182 -3.10 3.09 -7.66
N ALA A 183 -3.50 4.03 -8.52
CA ALA A 183 -3.96 3.70 -9.87
C ALA A 183 -2.86 3.06 -10.71
N ASP A 184 -1.63 3.57 -10.62
CA ASP A 184 -0.47 3.05 -11.35
C ASP A 184 -0.07 1.65 -10.87
N GLN A 185 -0.11 1.38 -9.55
CA GLN A 185 0.16 0.07 -8.98
C GLN A 185 -0.86 -0.98 -9.46
N TRP A 186 -2.15 -0.67 -9.39
CA TRP A 186 -3.19 -1.61 -9.83
C TRP A 186 -3.24 -1.76 -11.37
N LEU A 187 -2.92 -0.73 -12.13
CA LEU A 187 -2.71 -0.84 -13.58
C LEU A 187 -1.48 -1.72 -13.91
N GLY A 188 -0.43 -1.61 -13.09
CA GLY A 188 0.72 -2.49 -13.09
C GLY A 188 0.32 -3.95 -12.88
N ALA A 189 -0.55 -4.23 -11.90
CA ALA A 189 -1.08 -5.57 -11.65
C ALA A 189 -1.89 -6.11 -12.85
N VAL A 190 -2.76 -5.30 -13.46
CA VAL A 190 -3.50 -5.67 -14.69
C VAL A 190 -2.52 -6.09 -15.80
N SER A 191 -1.45 -5.32 -15.99
CA SER A 191 -0.42 -5.62 -16.99
C SER A 191 0.40 -6.86 -16.62
N GLY A 192 0.78 -7.01 -15.35
CA GLY A 192 1.54 -8.15 -14.81
C GLY A 192 0.79 -9.48 -14.87
N LEU A 193 -0.54 -9.43 -14.81
CA LEU A 193 -1.44 -10.57 -15.03
C LEU A 193 -1.71 -10.86 -16.52
N GLY A 194 -0.95 -10.23 -17.42
CA GLY A 194 -0.97 -10.52 -18.85
C GLY A 194 -1.92 -9.63 -19.67
N GLY A 195 -2.58 -8.65 -19.05
CA GLY A 195 -3.38 -7.64 -19.73
C GLY A 195 -2.55 -6.91 -20.78
N ASN A 196 -3.11 -6.72 -21.98
CA ASN A 196 -2.41 -6.04 -23.07
C ASN A 196 -3.38 -5.23 -23.92
N THR A 197 -3.19 -3.92 -23.99
CA THR A 197 -4.06 -2.99 -24.70
C THR A 197 -3.87 -3.03 -26.22
N PHE A 198 -2.63 -3.24 -26.70
CA PHE A 198 -2.38 -3.33 -28.15
C PHE A 198 -3.03 -4.56 -28.81
N LEU A 199 -2.91 -5.74 -28.19
CA LEU A 199 -3.58 -6.97 -28.64
C LEU A 199 -5.01 -7.12 -28.13
N TRP A 200 -5.40 -6.28 -27.16
CA TRP A 200 -6.62 -6.42 -26.36
C TRP A 200 -6.75 -7.80 -25.70
N ARG A 201 -5.65 -8.27 -25.09
CA ARG A 201 -5.62 -9.53 -24.33
C ARG A 201 -6.05 -9.27 -22.89
N LEU A 202 -7.00 -10.05 -22.40
CA LEU A 202 -7.51 -9.94 -21.04
C LEU A 202 -6.47 -10.41 -20.01
N PRO A 203 -6.40 -9.77 -18.82
CA PRO A 203 -5.61 -10.25 -17.69
C PRO A 203 -6.19 -11.55 -17.11
N ASP A 204 -5.35 -12.42 -16.53
CA ASP A 204 -5.82 -13.53 -15.70
C ASP A 204 -5.93 -13.08 -14.24
N MET A 205 -7.12 -12.65 -13.82
CA MET A 205 -7.36 -12.19 -12.44
C MET A 205 -7.94 -13.29 -11.54
N ASN A 206 -7.91 -14.56 -11.99
CA ASN A 206 -8.50 -15.69 -11.26
C ASN A 206 -7.54 -16.28 -10.19
N HIS A 207 -7.19 -15.44 -9.22
CA HIS A 207 -6.20 -15.72 -8.17
C HIS A 207 -6.72 -15.36 -6.78
N ARG A 208 -6.01 -15.77 -5.72
CA ARG A 208 -6.30 -15.36 -4.33
C ARG A 208 -5.85 -13.93 -4.05
N ALA A 209 -4.73 -13.54 -4.63
CA ALA A 209 -4.08 -12.24 -4.42
C ALA A 209 -3.02 -11.99 -5.50
N TYR A 210 -2.43 -10.79 -5.48
CA TYR A 210 -1.27 -10.42 -6.28
C TYR A 210 -0.30 -9.60 -5.42
N ASP A 211 0.95 -10.05 -5.35
CA ASP A 211 2.02 -9.34 -4.65
C ASP A 211 2.56 -8.24 -5.56
N LEU A 212 2.33 -6.98 -5.17
CA LEU A 212 2.69 -5.79 -5.94
C LEU A 212 4.20 -5.57 -6.02
N ILE A 213 4.97 -6.08 -5.05
CA ILE A 213 6.43 -5.96 -5.02
C ILE A 213 7.08 -7.01 -5.91
N THR A 214 6.66 -8.27 -5.80
CA THR A 214 7.26 -9.38 -6.55
C THR A 214 6.63 -9.58 -7.93
N GLY A 215 5.46 -8.97 -8.17
CA GLY A 215 4.70 -9.06 -9.41
C GLY A 215 4.08 -10.44 -9.64
N LYS A 216 3.82 -11.21 -8.58
CA LYS A 216 3.39 -12.62 -8.66
C LYS A 216 2.00 -12.84 -8.09
N PRO A 217 1.14 -13.63 -8.77
CA PRO A 217 -0.15 -14.04 -8.22
C PRO A 217 0.00 -15.13 -7.15
N LEU A 218 -0.86 -15.09 -6.14
CA LEU A 218 -1.06 -16.19 -5.20
C LEU A 218 -2.06 -17.20 -5.78
N THR A 219 -1.60 -18.42 -6.04
CA THR A 219 -2.37 -19.47 -6.72
C THR A 219 -3.02 -20.49 -5.77
N SER A 220 -2.64 -20.49 -4.49
CA SER A 220 -3.25 -21.31 -3.45
C SER A 220 -4.39 -20.56 -2.75
N GLY A 221 -5.28 -21.30 -2.08
CA GLY A 221 -6.45 -20.72 -1.40
C GLY A 221 -7.67 -20.53 -2.29
N VAL A 222 -8.70 -19.88 -1.75
CA VAL A 222 -9.94 -19.60 -2.49
C VAL A 222 -9.71 -18.40 -3.41
N LYS A 223 -9.86 -18.61 -4.71
CA LYS A 223 -9.70 -17.56 -5.72
C LYS A 223 -10.83 -16.54 -5.63
N GLU A 224 -10.52 -15.27 -5.86
CA GLU A 224 -11.48 -14.15 -5.74
C GLU A 224 -11.52 -13.31 -7.02
N PRO A 225 -11.95 -13.88 -8.16
CA PRO A 225 -11.97 -13.18 -9.45
C PRO A 225 -12.90 -11.95 -9.48
N GLU A 226 -13.75 -11.75 -8.47
CA GLU A 226 -14.55 -10.53 -8.33
C GLU A 226 -13.71 -9.26 -8.07
N SER A 227 -12.45 -9.40 -7.64
CA SER A 227 -11.54 -8.25 -7.46
C SER A 227 -11.25 -7.50 -8.75
N ALA A 228 -11.48 -8.12 -9.90
CA ALA A 228 -11.49 -7.43 -11.19
C ALA A 228 -12.48 -6.26 -11.21
N GLY A 229 -13.61 -6.37 -10.49
CA GLY A 229 -14.61 -5.31 -10.37
C GLY A 229 -14.14 -4.11 -9.55
N SER A 230 -13.53 -4.33 -8.38
CA SER A 230 -12.98 -3.28 -7.53
C SER A 230 -11.76 -2.61 -8.14
N ILE A 231 -10.88 -3.38 -8.81
CA ILE A 231 -9.75 -2.82 -9.57
C ILE A 231 -10.25 -1.98 -10.76
N ALA A 232 -11.27 -2.43 -11.48
CA ALA A 232 -11.87 -1.62 -12.54
C ALA A 232 -12.50 -0.33 -11.99
N TRP A 233 -13.12 -0.40 -10.81
CA TRP A 233 -13.66 0.77 -10.13
C TRP A 233 -12.56 1.79 -9.82
N LEU A 234 -11.43 1.36 -9.23
CA LEU A 234 -10.28 2.23 -8.97
C LEU A 234 -9.74 2.87 -10.26
N LEU A 235 -9.51 2.08 -11.30
CA LEU A 235 -8.96 2.56 -12.55
C LEU A 235 -9.93 3.50 -13.30
N TYR A 236 -11.23 3.24 -13.27
CA TYR A 236 -12.20 4.14 -13.90
C TYR A 236 -12.32 5.47 -13.14
N HIS A 237 -12.29 5.45 -11.81
CA HIS A 237 -12.25 6.68 -11.02
C HIS A 237 -10.94 7.45 -11.25
N ALA A 238 -9.82 6.76 -11.42
CA ALA A 238 -8.56 7.39 -11.80
C ALA A 238 -8.62 8.05 -13.19
N TYR A 239 -9.30 7.42 -14.15
CA TYR A 239 -9.57 8.04 -15.45
C TYR A 239 -10.43 9.30 -15.32
N LEU A 240 -11.48 9.28 -14.49
CA LEU A 240 -12.35 10.43 -14.30
C LEU A 240 -11.63 11.61 -13.64
N GLU A 241 -10.69 11.35 -12.74
CA GLU A 241 -9.88 12.38 -12.08
C GLU A 241 -8.78 12.94 -12.99
N THR A 242 -8.08 12.08 -13.74
CA THR A 242 -6.87 12.47 -14.50
C THR A 242 -7.11 12.76 -15.98
N GLY A 243 -8.17 12.19 -16.57
CA GLY A 243 -8.39 12.15 -18.01
C GLY A 243 -7.46 11.19 -18.76
N GLU A 244 -6.57 10.46 -18.09
CA GLU A 244 -5.59 9.59 -18.74
C GLU A 244 -6.22 8.27 -19.21
N ARG A 245 -6.27 8.07 -20.55
CA ARG A 245 -6.89 6.88 -21.16
C ARG A 245 -6.27 5.54 -20.73
N LYS A 246 -5.04 5.52 -20.19
CA LYS A 246 -4.41 4.28 -19.70
C LYS A 246 -5.24 3.63 -18.59
N TYR A 247 -5.84 4.43 -17.71
CA TYR A 247 -6.69 3.92 -16.64
C TYR A 247 -8.04 3.43 -17.16
N LEU A 248 -8.66 4.14 -18.11
CA LEU A 248 -9.88 3.67 -18.78
C LEU A 248 -9.67 2.30 -19.43
N LYS A 249 -8.56 2.14 -20.18
CA LYS A 249 -8.20 0.86 -20.81
C LYS A 249 -7.98 -0.25 -19.78
N GLY A 250 -7.33 0.05 -18.66
CA GLY A 250 -7.15 -0.89 -17.56
C GLY A 250 -8.49 -1.32 -16.95
N ALA A 251 -9.39 -0.37 -16.71
CA ALA A 251 -10.75 -0.66 -16.22
C ALA A 251 -11.54 -1.56 -17.18
N GLU A 252 -11.47 -1.28 -18.49
CA GLU A 252 -12.15 -2.10 -19.50
C GLU A 252 -11.58 -3.51 -19.57
N LEU A 253 -10.26 -3.69 -19.53
CA LEU A 253 -9.64 -5.02 -19.49
C LEU A 253 -10.08 -5.83 -18.27
N SER A 254 -10.15 -5.19 -17.09
CA SER A 254 -10.63 -5.82 -15.85
C SER A 254 -12.12 -6.18 -15.91
N LEU A 255 -12.98 -5.28 -16.37
CA LEU A 255 -14.41 -5.58 -16.52
C LEU A 255 -14.71 -6.59 -17.62
N GLU A 256 -13.93 -6.62 -18.69
CA GLU A 256 -14.08 -7.64 -19.73
C GLU A 256 -13.67 -9.01 -19.22
N PHE A 257 -12.62 -9.11 -18.40
CA PHE A 257 -12.32 -10.35 -17.69
C PHE A 257 -13.52 -10.78 -16.83
N LEU A 258 -14.03 -9.89 -15.97
CA LEU A 258 -15.19 -10.17 -15.11
C LEU A 258 -16.42 -10.59 -15.91
N ASN A 259 -16.72 -9.86 -16.99
CA ASN A 259 -17.85 -10.12 -17.88
C ASN A 259 -17.68 -11.42 -18.68
N SER A 260 -16.44 -11.88 -18.93
CA SER A 260 -16.17 -13.14 -19.62
C SER A 260 -16.46 -14.38 -18.77
N LEU A 261 -16.56 -14.22 -17.44
CA LEU A 261 -16.82 -15.33 -16.54
C LEU A 261 -18.20 -15.95 -16.83
N THR A 262 -18.30 -17.25 -16.62
CA THR A 262 -19.54 -18.02 -16.80
C THR A 262 -20.14 -18.53 -15.48
N SER A 263 -19.45 -18.28 -14.36
CA SER A 263 -19.86 -18.68 -13.02
C SER A 263 -19.77 -17.48 -12.08
N ASN A 264 -20.69 -17.41 -11.10
CA ASN A 264 -20.71 -16.34 -10.11
C ASN A 264 -19.36 -16.27 -9.35
N PRO A 265 -18.60 -15.15 -9.48
CA PRO A 265 -17.30 -14.96 -8.84
C PRO A 265 -17.38 -14.44 -7.40
N SER A 266 -18.59 -14.20 -6.86
CA SER A 266 -18.78 -13.58 -5.54
C SER A 266 -18.04 -14.36 -4.45
N TYR A 267 -17.16 -13.67 -3.74
CA TYR A 267 -16.51 -14.16 -2.54
C TYR A 267 -17.07 -13.46 -1.31
N GLU A 268 -17.21 -12.12 -1.36
CA GLU A 268 -17.68 -11.34 -0.21
C GLU A 268 -18.40 -10.01 -0.56
N LEU A 269 -17.77 -9.07 -1.29
CA LEU A 269 -18.33 -7.72 -1.51
C LEU A 269 -17.88 -7.03 -2.81
N GLN A 270 -16.69 -7.36 -3.33
CA GLN A 270 -16.04 -6.59 -4.40
C GLN A 270 -16.86 -6.55 -5.70
N LEU A 271 -17.66 -7.59 -5.98
CA LEU A 271 -18.53 -7.66 -7.16
C LEU A 271 -19.50 -6.47 -7.26
N ALA A 272 -20.06 -5.98 -6.14
CA ALA A 272 -21.04 -4.90 -6.16
C ALA A 272 -20.46 -3.60 -6.73
N TYR A 273 -19.22 -3.28 -6.36
CA TYR A 273 -18.46 -2.15 -6.94
C TYR A 273 -18.18 -2.36 -8.43
N GLY A 274 -17.88 -3.60 -8.84
CA GLY A 274 -17.76 -3.98 -10.25
C GLY A 274 -19.04 -3.74 -11.06
N VAL A 275 -20.20 -4.10 -10.51
CA VAL A 275 -21.50 -3.88 -11.16
C VAL A 275 -21.84 -2.39 -11.25
N GLN A 276 -21.54 -1.63 -10.20
CA GLN A 276 -21.69 -0.17 -10.20
C GLN A 276 -20.91 0.48 -11.34
N VAL A 277 -19.61 0.19 -11.44
CA VAL A 277 -18.75 0.80 -12.47
C VAL A 277 -19.10 0.29 -13.87
N ALA A 278 -19.49 -0.98 -14.02
CA ALA A 278 -19.99 -1.50 -15.30
C ALA A 278 -21.25 -0.77 -15.77
N ALA A 279 -22.19 -0.49 -14.86
CA ALA A 279 -23.41 0.26 -15.20
C ALA A 279 -23.07 1.68 -15.64
N LYS A 280 -22.15 2.34 -14.91
CA LYS A 280 -21.66 3.68 -15.22
C LYS A 280 -20.94 3.73 -16.57
N MET A 281 -20.07 2.76 -16.86
CA MET A 281 -19.35 2.67 -18.15
C MET A 281 -20.29 2.36 -19.32
N ASN A 282 -21.29 1.49 -19.13
CA ASN A 282 -22.32 1.27 -20.14
C ASN A 282 -23.09 2.56 -20.43
N ALA A 283 -23.41 3.33 -19.39
CA ALA A 283 -24.13 4.60 -19.51
C ALA A 283 -23.30 5.73 -20.14
N LEU A 284 -22.01 5.84 -19.81
CA LEU A 284 -21.16 6.98 -20.18
C LEU A 284 -20.20 6.70 -21.34
N GLU A 285 -19.54 5.55 -21.34
CA GLU A 285 -18.47 5.20 -22.29
C GLU A 285 -19.00 4.37 -23.48
N GLY A 286 -20.27 3.96 -23.40
CA GLY A 286 -20.93 3.17 -24.44
C GLY A 286 -20.45 1.72 -24.51
N THR A 287 -19.90 1.19 -23.42
CA THR A 287 -19.64 -0.26 -23.26
C THR A 287 -20.96 -1.04 -23.20
N ASP A 288 -20.87 -2.37 -23.30
CA ASP A 288 -22.04 -3.27 -23.30
C ASP A 288 -21.80 -4.49 -22.42
N TYR A 289 -21.44 -4.25 -21.16
CA TYR A 289 -21.31 -5.31 -20.17
C TYR A 289 -22.68 -5.89 -19.80
N ASP A 290 -22.74 -7.20 -19.55
CA ASP A 290 -23.97 -7.91 -19.18
C ASP A 290 -24.35 -7.62 -17.72
N LEU A 291 -25.03 -6.48 -17.53
CA LEU A 291 -25.45 -6.02 -16.20
C LEU A 291 -26.48 -6.93 -15.56
N GLU A 292 -27.40 -7.53 -16.33
CA GLU A 292 -28.40 -8.43 -15.76
C GLU A 292 -27.74 -9.64 -15.10
N LYS A 293 -26.75 -10.24 -15.78
CA LYS A 293 -25.96 -11.35 -15.23
C LYS A 293 -25.20 -10.93 -13.98
N MET A 294 -24.41 -9.85 -14.05
CA MET A 294 -23.54 -9.46 -12.93
C MET A 294 -24.35 -8.94 -11.74
N PHE A 295 -25.43 -8.18 -11.97
CA PHE A 295 -26.35 -7.75 -10.92
C PHE A 295 -27.04 -8.94 -10.26
N ASN A 296 -27.47 -9.95 -11.03
CA ASN A 296 -28.03 -11.19 -10.45
C ASN A 296 -27.00 -11.96 -9.61
N TRP A 297 -25.71 -11.96 -9.98
CA TRP A 297 -24.65 -12.56 -9.18
C TRP A 297 -24.41 -11.90 -7.83
N CYS A 298 -24.74 -10.61 -7.66
CA CYS A 298 -24.70 -9.96 -6.34
C CYS A 298 -25.73 -10.54 -5.35
N PHE A 299 -26.75 -11.26 -5.83
CA PHE A 299 -27.84 -11.77 -4.96
C PHE A 299 -27.94 -13.29 -4.97
N ASN A 300 -27.70 -13.94 -6.10
CA ASN A 300 -27.79 -15.38 -6.17
C ASN A 300 -26.63 -16.06 -5.42
N ARG A 301 -26.84 -17.33 -5.05
CA ARG A 301 -25.86 -18.09 -4.29
C ARG A 301 -24.65 -18.44 -5.17
N GLY A 302 -23.49 -17.90 -4.86
CA GLY A 302 -22.21 -18.20 -5.49
C GLY A 302 -21.66 -19.56 -5.09
N ALA A 303 -20.85 -20.16 -5.98
CA ALA A 303 -20.30 -21.51 -5.78
C ALA A 303 -19.06 -21.55 -4.88
N LEU A 304 -18.38 -20.42 -4.66
CA LEU A 304 -17.10 -20.35 -3.94
C LEU A 304 -17.26 -20.54 -2.42
N ARG A 305 -18.18 -19.77 -1.81
CA ARG A 305 -18.47 -19.82 -0.36
C ARG A 305 -19.94 -20.10 -0.03
N GLY A 306 -20.80 -20.29 -1.04
CA GLY A 306 -22.25 -20.21 -0.82
C GLY A 306 -22.72 -18.79 -0.54
N TRP A 307 -21.91 -17.79 -0.87
CA TRP A 307 -22.18 -16.38 -0.62
C TRP A 307 -23.36 -15.88 -1.46
N GLY A 308 -24.24 -15.07 -0.89
CA GLY A 308 -25.37 -14.48 -1.60
C GLY A 308 -26.39 -13.86 -0.65
N CYS A 309 -27.56 -13.56 -1.19
CA CYS A 309 -28.65 -12.96 -0.43
C CYS A 309 -29.56 -14.03 0.19
N ILE A 310 -29.76 -13.95 1.51
CA ILE A 310 -30.65 -14.80 2.29
C ILE A 310 -32.09 -14.38 2.03
N VAL A 311 -32.98 -15.38 1.91
CA VAL A 311 -34.41 -15.17 1.63
C VAL A 311 -35.25 -16.06 2.52
N GLY A 312 -36.43 -15.55 2.91
CA GLY A 312 -37.37 -16.26 3.78
C GLY A 312 -37.36 -15.78 5.22
N ARG A 313 -37.71 -16.69 6.13
CA ARG A 313 -37.98 -16.45 7.55
C ARG A 313 -37.13 -17.35 8.43
N TRP A 314 -36.57 -16.78 9.49
CA TRP A 314 -35.98 -17.51 10.60
C TRP A 314 -36.86 -17.29 11.83
N GLY A 315 -37.54 -18.34 12.29
CA GLY A 315 -38.57 -18.22 13.32
C GLY A 315 -39.66 -17.20 12.94
N ASP A 316 -39.88 -16.22 13.81
CA ASP A 316 -40.90 -15.19 13.63
C ASP A 316 -40.42 -13.95 12.85
N TYR A 317 -39.21 -13.99 12.28
CA TYR A 317 -38.58 -12.84 11.63
C TYR A 317 -38.33 -13.09 10.14
N ASP A 318 -38.81 -12.17 9.29
CA ASP A 318 -38.31 -12.08 7.92
C ASP A 318 -36.85 -11.59 7.93
N VAL A 319 -35.97 -12.43 7.39
CA VAL A 319 -34.52 -12.20 7.26
C VAL A 319 -34.12 -11.97 5.80
N SER A 320 -35.11 -11.85 4.92
CA SER A 320 -34.91 -11.58 3.51
C SER A 320 -34.07 -10.32 3.32
N GLY A 321 -33.12 -10.35 2.39
CA GLY A 321 -32.29 -9.21 2.06
C GLY A 321 -30.90 -9.23 2.70
N LEU A 322 -30.72 -9.95 3.81
CA LEU A 322 -29.41 -10.11 4.45
C LEU A 322 -28.41 -10.79 3.51
N ILE A 323 -27.13 -10.45 3.64
CA ILE A 323 -26.04 -10.99 2.82
C ILE A 323 -25.18 -11.93 3.67
N GLY A 324 -24.75 -13.05 3.11
CA GLY A 324 -23.88 -14.00 3.78
C GLY A 324 -23.84 -15.36 3.10
N GLU A 325 -23.55 -16.41 3.87
CA GLU A 325 -23.61 -17.79 3.42
C GLU A 325 -25.09 -18.24 3.33
N ALA A 326 -25.68 -18.04 2.16
CA ALA A 326 -27.05 -18.42 1.83
C ALA A 326 -27.10 -19.89 1.37
N ASN A 327 -26.93 -20.82 2.29
CA ASN A 327 -26.87 -22.26 2.03
C ASN A 327 -28.21 -22.88 1.62
N ASP A 328 -29.33 -22.22 1.93
CA ASP A 328 -30.70 -22.70 1.69
C ASP A 328 -30.98 -24.09 2.31
N GLY A 329 -30.23 -24.43 3.37
CA GLY A 329 -30.18 -25.77 3.97
C GLY A 329 -30.62 -25.85 5.43
N GLY A 330 -31.13 -24.76 6.01
CA GLY A 330 -31.41 -24.67 7.45
C GLY A 330 -30.18 -24.34 8.30
N ASN A 331 -29.13 -23.81 7.68
CA ASN A 331 -27.83 -23.51 8.26
C ASN A 331 -27.21 -22.23 7.66
N ASP A 332 -28.04 -21.29 7.22
CA ASP A 332 -27.58 -20.03 6.66
C ASP A 332 -26.85 -19.17 7.73
N TYR A 333 -25.92 -18.35 7.28
CA TYR A 333 -25.09 -17.50 8.13
C TYR A 333 -24.94 -16.10 7.54
N ALA A 334 -25.58 -15.10 8.16
CA ALA A 334 -25.62 -13.73 7.67
C ALA A 334 -24.54 -12.86 8.32
N PHE A 335 -24.03 -11.87 7.58
CA PHE A 335 -23.01 -10.91 8.03
C PHE A 335 -23.48 -9.48 7.71
N VAL A 336 -23.46 -8.60 8.71
CA VAL A 336 -24.17 -7.31 8.62
C VAL A 336 -23.47 -6.30 7.70
N MET A 337 -22.15 -6.24 7.73
CA MET A 337 -21.33 -5.27 6.97
C MET A 337 -21.62 -5.33 5.47
N ASN A 338 -21.70 -6.54 4.93
CA ASN A 338 -21.83 -6.78 3.49
C ASN A 338 -23.13 -6.22 2.95
N GLY A 339 -24.22 -6.30 3.73
CA GLY A 339 -25.49 -5.68 3.39
C GLY A 339 -25.36 -4.16 3.27
N PHE A 340 -24.75 -3.51 4.27
CA PHE A 340 -24.58 -2.05 4.28
C PHE A 340 -23.75 -1.55 3.10
N GLN A 341 -22.60 -2.18 2.86
CA GLN A 341 -21.71 -1.83 1.76
C GLN A 341 -22.34 -2.11 0.40
N GLN A 342 -22.97 -3.27 0.21
CA GLN A 342 -23.61 -3.63 -1.05
C GLN A 342 -24.79 -2.70 -1.38
N ALA A 343 -25.53 -2.23 -0.37
CA ALA A 343 -26.62 -1.27 -0.57
C ALA A 343 -26.09 0.05 -1.14
N ALA A 344 -25.01 0.58 -0.56
CA ALA A 344 -24.34 1.78 -1.03
C ALA A 344 -23.71 1.62 -2.42
N ALA A 345 -22.99 0.53 -2.67
CA ALA A 345 -22.33 0.28 -3.95
C ALA A 345 -23.36 0.15 -5.10
N LEU A 346 -24.50 -0.50 -4.86
CA LEU A 346 -25.51 -0.73 -5.90
C LEU A 346 -26.51 0.42 -6.08
N ALA A 347 -26.59 1.40 -5.16
CA ALA A 347 -27.52 2.52 -5.29
C ALA A 347 -27.40 3.26 -6.64
N PRO A 348 -26.18 3.59 -7.12
CA PRO A 348 -26.03 4.30 -8.38
C PRO A 348 -26.43 3.48 -9.62
N VAL A 349 -26.51 2.14 -9.51
CA VAL A 349 -26.87 1.28 -10.66
C VAL A 349 -28.24 1.66 -11.21
N ALA A 350 -29.23 1.92 -10.35
CA ALA A 350 -30.58 2.29 -10.79
C ALA A 350 -30.65 3.65 -11.52
N LYS A 351 -29.64 4.51 -11.31
CA LYS A 351 -29.49 5.78 -12.05
C LYS A 351 -28.92 5.53 -13.46
N TYR A 352 -27.92 4.66 -13.55
CA TYR A 352 -27.25 4.38 -14.83
C TYR A 352 -28.00 3.36 -15.69
N ASP A 353 -28.79 2.47 -15.09
CA ASP A 353 -29.72 1.56 -15.76
C ASP A 353 -31.02 1.42 -14.96
N LYS A 354 -32.02 2.22 -15.36
CA LYS A 354 -33.33 2.33 -14.70
C LYS A 354 -34.16 1.05 -14.68
N ARG A 355 -33.77 0.00 -15.42
CA ARG A 355 -34.47 -1.29 -15.43
C ARG A 355 -34.31 -2.05 -14.10
N PHE A 356 -33.27 -1.77 -13.32
CA PHE A 356 -33.02 -2.41 -12.02
C PHE A 356 -33.69 -1.71 -10.82
N ALA A 357 -34.35 -0.57 -11.04
CA ALA A 357 -34.88 0.28 -9.97
C ALA A 357 -35.82 -0.46 -9.01
N ARG A 358 -36.78 -1.23 -9.52
CA ARG A 358 -37.71 -2.02 -8.67
C ARG A 358 -37.00 -3.11 -7.87
N ALA A 359 -36.11 -3.87 -8.51
CA ALA A 359 -35.41 -4.96 -7.85
C ALA A 359 -34.51 -4.42 -6.72
N TYR A 360 -33.73 -3.39 -7.00
CA TYR A 360 -32.88 -2.74 -6.01
C TYR A 360 -33.69 -2.20 -4.83
N ALA A 361 -34.73 -1.40 -5.07
CA ALA A 361 -35.51 -0.79 -4.01
C ALA A 361 -36.26 -1.81 -3.14
N ARG A 362 -36.79 -2.87 -3.74
CA ARG A 362 -37.43 -3.98 -2.98
C ARG A 362 -36.43 -4.71 -2.09
N TRP A 363 -35.22 -4.95 -2.58
CA TRP A 363 -34.17 -5.56 -1.78
C TRP A 363 -33.74 -4.67 -0.61
N VAL A 364 -33.47 -3.38 -0.86
CA VAL A 364 -33.07 -2.43 0.19
C VAL A 364 -34.13 -2.32 1.29
N LEU A 365 -35.43 -2.32 0.95
CA LEU A 365 -36.50 -2.35 1.96
C LEU A 365 -36.39 -3.55 2.90
N ASN A 366 -36.14 -4.73 2.33
CA ASN A 366 -36.02 -5.98 3.09
C ASN A 366 -34.74 -6.00 3.93
N LEU A 367 -33.60 -5.63 3.32
CA LEU A 367 -32.31 -5.50 4.00
C LEU A 367 -32.39 -4.51 5.17
N ALA A 368 -32.85 -3.28 4.92
CA ALA A 368 -32.90 -2.22 5.93
C ALA A 368 -33.81 -2.57 7.11
N ASN A 369 -34.84 -3.39 6.90
CA ASN A 369 -35.61 -3.95 8.00
C ASN A 369 -34.80 -5.04 8.72
N ALA A 370 -34.34 -6.06 8.00
CA ALA A 370 -33.71 -7.26 8.57
C ALA A 370 -32.38 -6.97 9.29
N SER A 371 -31.60 -5.97 8.87
CA SER A 371 -30.31 -5.61 9.50
C SER A 371 -30.43 -5.21 10.96
N ARG A 372 -31.62 -4.80 11.44
CA ARG A 372 -31.83 -4.52 12.87
C ARG A 372 -31.58 -5.76 13.74
N LEU A 373 -31.74 -6.97 13.20
CA LEU A 373 -31.69 -8.22 13.97
C LEU A 373 -30.27 -8.55 14.48
N PHE A 374 -29.25 -7.85 13.99
CA PHE A 374 -27.88 -7.92 14.49
C PHE A 374 -27.64 -7.03 15.72
N TYR A 375 -28.61 -6.23 16.15
CA TYR A 375 -28.48 -5.34 17.30
C TYR A 375 -29.13 -5.95 18.54
N THR A 376 -28.56 -5.62 19.71
CA THR A 376 -28.86 -6.31 20.98
C THR A 376 -30.29 -6.10 21.49
N ASP A 377 -30.98 -5.09 20.97
CA ASP A 377 -32.37 -4.73 21.29
C ASP A 377 -33.42 -5.36 20.37
N ALA A 378 -33.00 -6.12 19.34
CA ALA A 378 -33.91 -6.64 18.32
C ALA A 378 -34.40 -8.08 18.54
N LEU A 379 -33.57 -8.93 19.15
CA LEU A 379 -33.89 -10.35 19.41
C LEU A 379 -34.08 -10.61 20.92
N PRO A 380 -34.78 -11.69 21.32
CA PRO A 380 -34.83 -12.09 22.72
C PRO A 380 -33.43 -12.43 23.27
N ASP A 381 -33.20 -12.24 24.57
CA ASP A 381 -31.90 -12.53 25.23
C ASP A 381 -31.39 -13.95 24.96
N THR A 382 -32.29 -14.94 24.89
CA THR A 382 -31.94 -16.34 24.64
C THR A 382 -31.52 -16.64 23.20
N HIS A 383 -31.61 -15.64 22.31
CA HIS A 383 -31.26 -15.71 20.88
C HIS A 383 -29.97 -14.94 20.57
N GLN A 384 -29.16 -14.64 21.58
CA GLN A 384 -27.96 -13.80 21.42
C GLN A 384 -26.81 -14.36 22.26
N GLU A 385 -25.57 -14.09 21.83
CA GLU A 385 -24.39 -14.42 22.63
C GLU A 385 -24.36 -13.56 23.92
N GLN A 386 -24.17 -14.20 25.07
CA GLN A 386 -24.45 -13.61 26.38
C GLN A 386 -23.41 -12.60 26.86
N ALA A 387 -22.11 -12.80 26.56
CA ALA A 387 -21.07 -11.86 26.97
C ALA A 387 -21.23 -10.51 26.27
N SER A 388 -21.54 -10.55 24.98
CA SER A 388 -21.84 -9.38 24.15
C SER A 388 -23.08 -8.63 24.65
N LEU A 389 -24.16 -9.36 24.96
CA LEU A 389 -25.38 -8.78 25.52
C LEU A 389 -25.12 -8.09 26.88
N ALA A 390 -24.31 -8.73 27.73
CA ALA A 390 -23.96 -8.18 29.04
C ALA A 390 -23.16 -6.87 28.93
N TRP A 391 -22.20 -6.81 28.00
CA TRP A 391 -21.43 -5.60 27.75
C TRP A 391 -22.30 -4.48 27.17
N SER A 392 -23.06 -4.76 26.09
CA SER A 392 -23.91 -3.77 25.42
C SER A 392 -24.93 -3.14 26.38
N ARG A 393 -25.62 -3.93 27.21
CA ARG A 393 -26.57 -3.39 28.19
C ARG A 393 -25.98 -2.42 29.20
N LYS A 394 -24.67 -2.53 29.44
CA LYS A 394 -23.97 -1.71 30.42
C LYS A 394 -23.37 -0.45 29.80
N TYR A 395 -22.89 -0.53 28.56
CA TYR A 395 -22.03 0.49 27.96
C TYR A 395 -22.51 1.02 26.60
N ASP A 396 -23.48 0.37 25.96
CA ASP A 396 -24.11 0.75 24.70
C ASP A 396 -25.64 0.73 24.86
N ALA A 397 -26.15 1.72 25.59
CA ALA A 397 -27.57 1.79 25.98
C ALA A 397 -28.54 1.91 24.79
N ASN A 398 -28.05 2.36 23.62
CA ASN A 398 -28.84 2.55 22.41
C ASN A 398 -28.70 1.39 21.41
N ALA A 399 -27.89 0.36 21.74
CA ALA A 399 -27.58 -0.76 20.87
C ALA A 399 -27.14 -0.29 19.48
N VAL A 400 -25.98 0.38 19.41
CA VAL A 400 -25.43 0.94 18.16
C VAL A 400 -24.24 0.16 17.63
N ILE A 401 -23.68 -0.77 18.41
CA ILE A 401 -22.68 -1.73 17.91
C ILE A 401 -23.39 -3.05 17.57
N PRO A 402 -23.39 -3.49 16.30
CA PRO A 402 -24.00 -4.76 15.94
C PRO A 402 -23.11 -5.95 16.33
N PHE A 403 -23.73 -7.11 16.48
CA PHE A 403 -23.05 -8.39 16.28
C PHE A 403 -22.49 -8.47 14.85
N GLU A 404 -21.34 -9.13 14.69
CA GLU A 404 -20.76 -9.40 13.37
C GLU A 404 -21.74 -10.14 12.46
N SER A 405 -22.39 -11.17 13.03
CA SER A 405 -23.06 -12.20 12.27
C SER A 405 -24.33 -12.72 12.95
N MET A 406 -25.15 -13.46 12.20
CA MET A 406 -26.36 -14.10 12.72
C MET A 406 -26.60 -15.43 12.02
N LYS A 407 -26.80 -16.49 12.81
CA LYS A 407 -27.11 -17.83 12.29
C LYS A 407 -28.60 -18.07 12.20
N GLU A 408 -29.00 -18.82 11.17
CA GLU A 408 -30.34 -19.38 11.08
C GLU A 408 -30.66 -20.26 12.29
N LYS A 409 -29.70 -21.09 12.70
CA LYS A 409 -29.83 -21.96 13.87
C LYS A 409 -28.49 -22.16 14.56
N TRP A 410 -28.47 -21.96 15.87
CA TRP A 410 -27.35 -22.22 16.76
C TRP A 410 -27.84 -22.98 18.00
N GLU A 411 -27.27 -24.15 18.27
CA GLU A 411 -27.61 -25.00 19.42
C GLU A 411 -29.13 -25.27 19.61
N GLY A 412 -29.89 -25.28 18.52
CA GLY A 412 -31.34 -25.50 18.54
C GLY A 412 -32.19 -24.22 18.45
N THR A 413 -31.60 -23.05 18.67
CA THR A 413 -32.26 -21.74 18.70
C THR A 413 -32.01 -20.97 17.40
N GLY A 414 -33.01 -20.24 16.90
CA GLY A 414 -32.92 -19.50 15.65
C GLY A 414 -33.98 -18.40 15.54
N PRO A 415 -33.69 -17.23 14.95
CA PRO A 415 -32.35 -16.76 14.56
C PRO A 415 -31.47 -16.54 15.80
N PHE A 416 -30.14 -16.60 15.66
CA PHE A 416 -29.22 -16.40 16.77
C PHE A 416 -28.09 -15.42 16.40
N ALA A 417 -28.03 -14.25 17.05
CA ALA A 417 -27.03 -13.21 16.80
C ALA A 417 -25.72 -13.52 17.55
N MET A 418 -24.60 -13.51 16.82
CA MET A 418 -23.29 -13.91 17.33
C MET A 418 -22.14 -13.37 16.43
N GLY A 419 -20.98 -14.02 16.47
CA GLY A 419 -19.79 -13.69 15.72
C GLY A 419 -18.76 -14.79 15.89
N ASP A 420 -17.66 -14.68 15.15
CA ASP A 420 -16.58 -15.65 15.22
C ASP A 420 -15.51 -15.26 16.25
N ALA A 421 -15.46 -13.98 16.68
CA ALA A 421 -14.41 -13.44 17.55
C ALA A 421 -14.25 -14.16 18.89
N LEU A 422 -15.35 -14.43 19.60
CA LEU A 422 -15.31 -15.15 20.88
C LEU A 422 -14.83 -16.60 20.70
N LYS A 423 -15.35 -17.29 19.68
CA LYS A 423 -14.97 -18.69 19.39
C LYS A 423 -13.52 -18.78 18.91
N GLY A 424 -13.07 -17.78 18.15
CA GLY A 424 -11.69 -17.63 17.70
C GLY A 424 -10.72 -17.23 18.80
N GLY A 425 -11.23 -16.77 19.95
CA GLY A 425 -10.43 -16.28 21.07
C GLY A 425 -9.75 -14.95 20.78
N TRP A 426 -10.31 -14.15 19.87
CA TRP A 426 -9.73 -12.87 19.42
C TRP A 426 -10.20 -11.69 20.26
N ALA A 427 -11.39 -11.77 20.87
CA ALA A 427 -11.97 -10.71 21.67
C ALA A 427 -12.88 -11.27 22.79
N ALA A 428 -13.20 -10.41 23.76
CA ALA A 428 -14.10 -10.71 24.88
C ALA A 428 -15.59 -10.69 24.52
N THR A 429 -15.95 -10.18 23.34
CA THR A 429 -17.33 -10.14 22.83
C THR A 429 -17.36 -10.41 21.31
N ASN A 430 -18.56 -10.58 20.77
CA ASN A 430 -18.83 -10.63 19.32
C ASN A 430 -19.40 -9.30 18.77
N LEU A 431 -19.38 -8.22 19.57
CA LEU A 431 -19.78 -6.88 19.13
C LEU A 431 -18.69 -6.34 18.20
N SER A 432 -19.04 -6.17 16.92
CA SER A 432 -18.09 -5.95 15.84
C SER A 432 -18.07 -4.47 15.44
N LEU A 433 -16.97 -3.80 15.78
CA LEU A 433 -16.69 -2.47 15.27
C LEU A 433 -16.42 -2.54 13.77
N TYR A 434 -15.63 -3.52 13.32
CA TYR A 434 -15.40 -3.81 11.90
C TYR A 434 -16.70 -3.80 11.07
N SER A 435 -17.74 -4.46 11.57
CA SER A 435 -19.02 -4.51 10.86
C SER A 435 -19.85 -3.24 11.04
N GLY A 436 -19.90 -2.71 12.27
CA GLY A 436 -20.63 -1.49 12.62
C GLY A 436 -20.14 -0.25 11.88
N SER A 437 -18.84 -0.17 11.59
CA SER A 437 -18.18 0.92 10.87
C SER A 437 -18.80 1.23 9.52
N SER A 438 -19.48 0.26 8.89
CA SER A 438 -20.15 0.44 7.60
C SER A 438 -21.61 0.91 7.70
N VAL A 439 -22.20 1.10 8.89
CA VAL A 439 -23.63 1.44 9.03
C VAL A 439 -24.03 2.73 8.30
N GLY A 440 -23.13 3.70 8.23
CA GLY A 440 -23.36 4.96 7.53
C GLY A 440 -23.56 4.81 6.02
N TYR A 441 -23.07 3.73 5.41
CA TYR A 441 -23.31 3.43 4.00
C TYR A 441 -24.78 3.14 3.71
N LEU A 442 -25.45 2.38 4.58
CA LEU A 442 -26.89 2.15 4.47
C LEU A 442 -27.67 3.42 4.82
N ALA A 443 -27.28 4.09 5.91
CA ALA A 443 -27.94 5.30 6.39
C ALA A 443 -27.89 6.45 5.38
N ALA A 444 -26.83 6.54 4.59
CA ALA A 444 -26.69 7.55 3.53
C ALA A 444 -27.68 7.36 2.39
N VAL A 445 -28.10 6.12 2.14
CA VAL A 445 -29.00 5.80 1.03
C VAL A 445 -30.45 5.78 1.49
N VAL A 446 -30.76 5.35 2.71
CA VAL A 446 -32.13 5.06 3.16
C VAL A 446 -32.70 6.15 4.05
N GLU A 447 -33.88 6.64 3.69
CA GLU A 447 -34.71 7.52 4.53
C GLU A 447 -36.17 7.03 4.57
N SER A 448 -36.81 7.13 5.74
CA SER A 448 -38.24 6.80 5.90
C SER A 448 -39.13 7.88 5.30
N THR A 449 -40.29 7.48 4.76
CA THR A 449 -41.34 8.41 4.34
C THR A 449 -42.49 8.46 5.35
N ASP A 450 -43.49 9.31 5.08
CA ASP A 450 -44.75 9.37 5.83
C ASP A 450 -45.65 8.14 5.63
N VAL A 451 -45.28 7.21 4.74
CA VAL A 451 -45.98 5.93 4.53
C VAL A 451 -45.06 4.78 4.91
N GLU A 452 -45.52 3.96 5.86
CA GLU A 452 -44.82 2.75 6.31
C GLU A 452 -44.37 1.88 5.13
N ALA A 453 -43.17 1.31 5.21
CA ALA A 453 -42.58 0.44 4.19
C ALA A 453 -42.34 1.06 2.80
N ILE A 454 -42.59 2.36 2.61
CA ILE A 454 -42.08 3.11 1.46
C ILE A 454 -40.87 3.92 1.91
N LEU A 455 -39.73 3.64 1.31
CA LEU A 455 -38.46 4.33 1.57
C LEU A 455 -38.16 5.33 0.45
N GLN A 456 -37.54 6.44 0.83
CA GLN A 456 -36.83 7.32 -0.09
C GLN A 456 -35.38 6.83 -0.16
N LEU A 457 -34.91 6.47 -1.36
CA LEU A 457 -33.53 6.03 -1.58
C LEU A 457 -32.74 7.10 -2.33
N ASP A 458 -31.68 7.66 -1.73
CA ASP A 458 -30.82 8.66 -2.36
C ASP A 458 -29.73 7.97 -3.21
N LEU A 459 -29.81 8.15 -4.54
CA LEU A 459 -28.91 7.48 -5.49
C LEU A 459 -27.66 8.30 -5.84
N ASN A 460 -27.48 9.47 -5.22
CA ASN A 460 -26.30 10.32 -5.40
C ASN A 460 -25.33 10.23 -4.24
N ARG A 461 -25.81 9.92 -3.03
CA ARG A 461 -24.99 9.93 -1.81
C ARG A 461 -23.74 9.07 -1.87
N THR A 462 -23.79 7.99 -2.65
CA THR A 462 -22.69 7.03 -2.80
C THR A 462 -22.13 6.97 -4.23
N ASP A 463 -22.60 7.85 -5.13
CA ASP A 463 -22.00 8.09 -6.45
C ASP A 463 -21.04 9.28 -6.36
N LEU A 464 -19.96 9.12 -5.60
CA LEU A 464 -19.14 10.21 -5.04
C LEU A 464 -18.45 11.10 -6.09
N ASP A 465 -18.16 10.57 -7.27
CA ASP A 465 -17.61 11.27 -8.44
C ASP A 465 -18.68 11.46 -9.55
N GLY A 466 -19.95 11.23 -9.22
CA GLY A 466 -21.08 11.22 -10.12
C GLY A 466 -21.27 12.52 -10.88
N ARG A 467 -21.54 12.41 -12.19
CA ARG A 467 -21.75 13.59 -13.07
C ARG A 467 -23.13 14.23 -12.89
N LEU A 468 -24.11 13.51 -12.38
CA LEU A 468 -25.43 14.05 -12.06
C LEU A 468 -25.39 14.75 -10.71
N LYS A 469 -25.47 16.07 -10.71
CA LYS A 469 -25.43 16.90 -9.49
C LYS A 469 -26.81 17.23 -8.92
N TYR A 470 -27.88 16.87 -9.63
CA TYR A 470 -29.25 17.11 -9.15
C TYR A 470 -29.72 15.99 -8.23
N PRO A 471 -30.40 16.30 -7.11
CA PRO A 471 -30.92 15.29 -6.19
C PRO A 471 -31.74 14.25 -6.95
N THR A 472 -31.44 12.97 -6.70
CA THR A 472 -32.06 11.85 -7.42
C THR A 472 -32.50 10.79 -6.42
N TYR A 473 -33.80 10.55 -6.38
CA TYR A 473 -34.44 9.71 -5.37
C TYR A 473 -35.23 8.58 -6.01
N LEU A 474 -35.16 7.39 -5.41
CA LEU A 474 -35.93 6.23 -5.82
C LEU A 474 -36.94 5.85 -4.74
N TYR A 475 -38.17 5.60 -5.15
CA TYR A 475 -39.26 5.16 -4.28
C TYR A 475 -39.85 3.87 -4.82
N TYR A 476 -40.15 2.93 -3.94
CA TYR A 476 -40.85 1.68 -4.26
C TYR A 476 -42.09 1.56 -3.39
N ASN A 477 -43.23 1.25 -4.03
CA ASN A 477 -44.48 1.00 -3.34
C ASN A 477 -44.73 -0.52 -3.24
N PRO A 478 -44.52 -1.14 -2.07
CA PRO A 478 -44.72 -2.58 -1.89
C PRO A 478 -46.19 -2.97 -1.75
N TYR A 479 -47.12 -2.01 -1.72
CA TYR A 479 -48.55 -2.29 -1.59
C TYR A 479 -49.17 -2.71 -2.93
N THR A 480 -50.25 -3.48 -2.84
CA THR A 480 -51.07 -3.89 -4.00
C THR A 480 -51.96 -2.77 -4.55
N GLU A 481 -51.98 -1.61 -3.89
CA GLU A 481 -52.67 -0.40 -4.32
C GLU A 481 -51.69 0.78 -4.45
N LYS A 482 -52.06 1.78 -5.25
CA LYS A 482 -51.26 3.01 -5.37
C LYS A 482 -51.18 3.73 -4.02
N ARG A 483 -50.01 4.27 -3.70
CA ARG A 483 -49.75 5.08 -2.49
C ARG A 483 -49.25 6.46 -2.86
N THR A 484 -49.43 7.42 -1.97
CA THR A 484 -48.90 8.78 -2.12
C THR A 484 -48.04 9.10 -0.91
N VAL A 485 -46.83 9.59 -1.16
CA VAL A 485 -45.87 10.01 -0.14
C VAL A 485 -45.58 11.50 -0.27
N SER A 486 -45.16 12.10 0.85
CA SER A 486 -44.69 13.49 0.89
C SER A 486 -43.19 13.55 0.59
N VAL A 487 -42.83 14.17 -0.54
CA VAL A 487 -41.43 14.40 -0.93
C VAL A 487 -41.01 15.80 -0.50
N HIS A 488 -40.02 15.89 0.37
CA HIS A 488 -39.46 17.16 0.82
C HIS A 488 -38.36 17.62 -0.13
N LEU A 489 -38.53 18.80 -0.73
CA LEU A 489 -37.62 19.39 -1.68
C LEU A 489 -36.62 20.31 -0.95
N PRO A 490 -35.35 20.39 -1.41
CA PRO A 490 -34.44 21.42 -0.94
C PRO A 490 -34.96 22.84 -1.19
N ALA A 491 -34.28 23.84 -0.63
CA ALA A 491 -34.64 25.25 -0.86
C ALA A 491 -34.53 25.60 -2.35
N GLY A 492 -35.65 26.00 -2.97
CA GLY A 492 -35.72 26.34 -4.39
C GLY A 492 -37.06 25.95 -5.02
N SER A 493 -37.14 26.09 -6.35
CA SER A 493 -38.25 25.61 -7.19
C SER A 493 -37.70 24.62 -8.22
N TYR A 494 -38.36 23.47 -8.35
CA TYR A 494 -37.89 22.33 -9.13
C TYR A 494 -38.97 21.78 -10.05
N ARG A 495 -38.53 21.32 -11.22
CA ARG A 495 -39.20 20.38 -12.11
C ARG A 495 -38.91 18.97 -11.61
N ILE A 496 -39.92 18.11 -11.62
CA ILE A 496 -39.81 16.73 -11.11
C ILE A 496 -39.82 15.77 -12.30
N TYR A 497 -38.65 15.31 -12.72
CA TYR A 497 -38.52 14.32 -13.81
C TYR A 497 -38.56 12.90 -13.25
N ASP A 498 -39.41 12.01 -13.77
CA ASP A 498 -39.39 10.58 -13.46
C ASP A 498 -38.77 9.79 -14.61
N ALA A 499 -37.55 9.30 -14.43
CA ALA A 499 -36.82 8.59 -15.48
C ALA A 499 -37.48 7.24 -15.84
N VAL A 500 -38.22 6.61 -14.93
CA VAL A 500 -38.90 5.33 -15.21
C VAL A 500 -40.09 5.51 -16.14
N SER A 501 -40.79 6.64 -16.05
CA SER A 501 -41.91 6.95 -16.95
C SER A 501 -41.58 7.98 -18.04
N GLU A 502 -40.35 8.50 -18.05
CA GLU A 502 -39.82 9.50 -18.99
C GLU A 502 -40.66 10.76 -19.10
N VAL A 503 -41.28 11.18 -17.99
CA VAL A 503 -42.13 12.39 -17.95
C VAL A 503 -41.76 13.31 -16.80
N PHE A 504 -42.01 14.60 -17.02
CA PHE A 504 -42.07 15.59 -15.94
C PHE A 504 -43.41 15.46 -15.23
N LEU A 505 -43.38 15.00 -13.98
CA LEU A 505 -44.57 14.87 -13.14
C LEU A 505 -45.08 16.23 -12.65
N SER A 506 -44.18 17.22 -12.56
CA SER A 506 -44.50 18.62 -12.28
C SER A 506 -43.44 19.55 -12.90
N GLU A 507 -43.88 20.74 -13.30
CA GLU A 507 -43.04 21.76 -13.95
C GLU A 507 -42.53 22.85 -13.00
N ALA A 508 -43.10 22.99 -11.79
CA ALA A 508 -42.61 23.91 -10.77
C ALA A 508 -43.18 23.53 -9.39
N VAL A 509 -42.31 23.13 -8.47
CA VAL A 509 -42.68 22.81 -7.08
C VAL A 509 -41.61 23.30 -6.11
N SER A 510 -42.05 23.85 -4.98
CA SER A 510 -41.20 24.24 -3.86
C SER A 510 -41.75 23.67 -2.56
N GLY A 511 -40.88 23.35 -1.59
CA GLY A 511 -41.29 22.83 -0.29
C GLY A 511 -41.64 21.34 -0.35
N THR A 512 -42.92 20.99 -0.39
CA THR A 512 -43.36 19.58 -0.36
C THR A 512 -44.14 19.21 -1.62
N TYR A 513 -43.83 18.05 -2.19
CA TYR A 513 -44.51 17.48 -3.36
C TYR A 513 -45.22 16.16 -3.00
N ALA A 514 -46.49 16.01 -3.38
CA ALA A 514 -47.23 14.77 -3.19
C ALA A 514 -46.97 13.80 -4.35
N LEU A 515 -46.12 12.79 -4.13
CA LEU A 515 -45.74 11.81 -5.14
C LEU A 515 -46.66 10.59 -5.09
N THR A 516 -47.42 10.33 -6.16
CA THR A 516 -48.16 9.08 -6.33
C THR A 516 -47.32 7.99 -7.00
N ILE A 517 -47.21 6.83 -6.34
CA ILE A 517 -46.45 5.66 -6.79
C ILE A 517 -47.44 4.53 -7.14
N PRO A 518 -47.33 3.88 -8.31
CA PRO A 518 -48.17 2.72 -8.69
C PRO A 518 -48.04 1.55 -7.71
N ALA A 519 -49.03 0.65 -7.68
CA ALA A 519 -48.94 -0.60 -6.92
C ALA A 519 -47.77 -1.46 -7.42
N ASP A 520 -46.98 -2.03 -6.51
CA ASP A 520 -45.77 -2.83 -6.83
C ASP A 520 -44.82 -2.15 -7.85
N GLY A 521 -44.82 -0.81 -7.85
CA GLY A 521 -44.11 0.01 -8.83
C GLY A 521 -43.12 0.96 -8.17
N VAL A 522 -42.29 1.59 -9.02
CA VAL A 522 -41.26 2.55 -8.60
C VAL A 522 -41.42 3.94 -9.22
N ARG A 523 -40.78 4.93 -8.61
CA ARG A 523 -40.55 6.26 -9.19
C ARG A 523 -39.08 6.63 -9.00
N LEU A 524 -38.41 7.02 -10.09
CA LEU A 524 -37.01 7.45 -10.08
C LEU A 524 -36.97 8.94 -10.41
N LEU A 525 -36.97 9.77 -9.37
CA LEU A 525 -37.15 11.20 -9.49
C LEU A 525 -35.81 11.93 -9.55
N THR A 526 -35.64 12.83 -10.51
CA THR A 526 -34.58 13.84 -10.51
C THR A 526 -35.18 15.23 -10.32
N LEU A 527 -34.67 15.96 -9.33
CA LEU A 527 -35.11 17.33 -9.01
C LEU A 527 -34.33 18.35 -9.86
N VAL A 528 -34.88 18.75 -11.00
CA VAL A 528 -34.23 19.66 -11.95
C VAL A 528 -34.62 21.12 -11.62
N PRO A 529 -33.69 22.05 -11.40
CA PRO A 529 -34.05 23.45 -11.15
C PRO A 529 -34.88 24.04 -12.31
N GLU A 530 -35.91 24.83 -11.97
CA GLU A 530 -36.96 25.27 -12.91
C GLU A 530 -36.44 25.89 -14.21
N ASN A 531 -35.37 26.69 -14.14
CA ASN A 531 -34.85 27.48 -15.26
C ASN A 531 -33.74 26.79 -16.07
N VAL A 532 -33.56 25.48 -15.92
CA VAL A 532 -32.52 24.73 -16.63
C VAL A 532 -33.03 24.21 -17.97
N SER A 533 -32.30 24.50 -19.05
CA SER A 533 -32.65 24.06 -20.41
C SER A 533 -32.47 22.55 -20.59
N LEU A 534 -33.40 21.92 -21.33
CA LEU A 534 -33.30 20.51 -21.70
C LEU A 534 -32.75 20.32 -23.12
N ARG A 535 -31.96 19.28 -23.31
CA ARG A 535 -31.46 18.85 -24.63
C ARG A 535 -31.37 17.34 -24.66
N GLN A 536 -31.95 16.71 -25.68
CA GLN A 536 -31.76 15.28 -25.90
C GLN A 536 -30.70 15.05 -26.98
N ASP A 537 -29.82 14.09 -26.75
CA ASP A 537 -28.74 13.66 -27.64
C ASP A 537 -28.73 12.13 -27.72
N GLY A 538 -29.39 11.58 -28.74
CA GLY A 538 -29.69 10.15 -28.79
C GLY A 538 -30.45 9.70 -27.54
N ARG A 539 -29.86 8.75 -26.80
CA ARG A 539 -30.41 8.21 -25.54
C ARG A 539 -30.16 9.09 -24.31
N LEU A 540 -29.34 10.14 -24.42
CA LEU A 540 -28.98 10.96 -23.26
C LEU A 540 -29.90 12.17 -23.20
N LEU A 541 -30.64 12.33 -22.09
CA LEU A 541 -31.38 13.56 -21.79
C LEU A 541 -30.55 14.44 -20.86
N TYR A 542 -30.21 15.64 -21.32
CA TYR A 542 -29.48 16.63 -20.56
C TYR A 542 -30.42 17.68 -19.95
N ALA A 543 -30.13 18.07 -18.72
CA ALA A 543 -30.55 19.32 -18.13
C ALA A 543 -29.30 20.18 -17.86
N GLY A 544 -29.15 21.27 -18.61
CA GLY A 544 -27.91 22.05 -18.64
C GLY A 544 -26.75 21.18 -19.15
N HIS A 545 -25.76 20.93 -18.28
CA HIS A 545 -24.60 20.08 -18.58
C HIS A 545 -24.69 18.68 -17.95
N CYS A 546 -25.71 18.42 -17.12
CA CYS A 546 -25.88 17.13 -16.44
C CYS A 546 -26.81 16.23 -17.24
N VAL A 547 -26.45 14.94 -17.38
CA VAL A 547 -27.34 13.91 -17.90
C VAL A 547 -28.31 13.51 -16.79
N ILE A 548 -29.61 13.64 -17.03
CA ILE A 548 -30.69 13.27 -16.09
C ILE A 548 -31.39 11.97 -16.48
N ASP A 549 -31.19 11.49 -17.71
CA ASP A 549 -31.58 10.16 -18.16
C ASP A 549 -30.53 9.62 -19.13
N TYR A 550 -29.95 8.46 -18.81
CA TYR A 550 -28.92 7.81 -19.63
C TYR A 550 -29.52 6.91 -20.73
N HIS A 551 -30.83 6.70 -20.69
CA HIS A 551 -31.57 5.78 -21.56
C HIS A 551 -32.93 6.36 -21.95
N ALA A 552 -32.99 7.65 -22.27
CA ALA A 552 -34.19 8.32 -22.76
C ALA A 552 -34.72 7.66 -24.05
N GLY A 553 -36.05 7.47 -24.12
CA GLY A 553 -36.71 6.64 -25.11
C GLY A 553 -36.58 5.14 -24.84
N ASN A 554 -36.19 4.75 -23.62
CA ASN A 554 -35.83 3.37 -23.23
C ASN A 554 -34.82 2.71 -24.18
N ASP A 555 -33.85 3.50 -24.66
CA ASP A 555 -32.81 3.06 -25.60
C ASP A 555 -31.60 2.47 -24.84
N PHE A 556 -31.62 1.16 -24.66
CA PHE A 556 -30.52 0.34 -24.11
C PHE A 556 -29.67 -0.32 -25.20
N GLY A 557 -29.80 0.11 -26.46
CA GLY A 557 -29.11 -0.50 -27.58
C GLY A 557 -27.60 -0.19 -27.60
N SER A 558 -26.81 -1.20 -27.94
CA SER A 558 -25.37 -1.07 -28.15
C SER A 558 -25.08 -0.27 -29.43
N ARG A 559 -23.98 0.49 -29.43
CA ARG A 559 -23.62 1.40 -30.54
C ARG A 559 -22.21 1.14 -31.04
N LEU A 560 -21.98 1.36 -32.32
CA LEU A 560 -20.66 1.29 -32.94
C LEU A 560 -19.63 2.10 -32.14
N ARG A 561 -18.57 1.46 -31.68
CA ARG A 561 -17.57 2.05 -30.78
C ARG A 561 -16.16 1.62 -31.17
N ILE A 562 -15.23 2.58 -31.19
CA ILE A 562 -13.79 2.28 -31.16
C ILE A 562 -13.40 2.19 -29.69
N LYS A 563 -13.26 0.96 -29.21
CA LYS A 563 -12.85 0.66 -27.84
C LYS A 563 -11.40 1.07 -27.59
N ASN A 564 -10.54 0.79 -28.56
CA ASN A 564 -9.14 1.17 -28.49
C ASN A 564 -8.61 1.56 -29.86
N LEU A 565 -7.73 2.56 -29.86
CA LEU A 565 -6.81 2.82 -30.96
C LEU A 565 -5.41 2.93 -30.37
N GLU A 566 -4.51 2.09 -30.84
CA GLU A 566 -3.17 1.99 -30.26
C GLU A 566 -2.09 1.74 -31.31
N MET A 567 -1.00 2.47 -31.16
CA MET A 567 0.25 2.24 -31.88
C MET A 567 1.06 1.15 -31.19
N GLN A 568 1.72 0.29 -31.96
CA GLN A 568 2.70 -0.66 -31.41
C GLN A 568 3.87 0.05 -30.71
N SER A 569 4.23 1.25 -31.21
CA SER A 569 5.13 2.18 -30.55
C SER A 569 4.65 3.60 -30.81
N SER A 570 4.53 4.39 -29.75
CA SER A 570 4.24 5.84 -29.83
C SER A 570 5.44 6.67 -30.27
N TYR A 571 6.63 6.08 -30.34
CA TYR A 571 7.84 6.71 -30.89
C TYR A 571 8.40 5.85 -32.02
N LEU A 572 8.61 6.46 -33.17
CA LEU A 572 9.04 5.80 -34.40
C LEU A 572 10.31 6.48 -34.91
N VAL A 573 11.22 5.73 -35.50
CA VAL A 573 12.35 6.29 -36.26
C VAL A 573 11.90 6.55 -37.69
N LYS A 574 12.37 7.64 -38.30
CA LYS A 574 12.06 7.95 -39.70
C LYS A 574 12.36 6.75 -40.62
N GLY A 575 11.39 6.37 -41.44
CA GLY A 575 11.46 5.20 -42.34
C GLY A 575 11.15 3.84 -41.68
N GLN A 576 10.94 3.80 -40.36
CA GLN A 576 10.46 2.60 -39.67
C GLN A 576 9.01 2.27 -40.11
N THR A 577 8.69 1.00 -40.28
CA THR A 577 7.29 0.58 -40.46
C THR A 577 6.54 0.72 -39.14
N ALA A 578 5.55 1.61 -39.13
CA ALA A 578 4.61 1.80 -38.04
C ALA A 578 3.48 0.77 -38.12
N VAL A 579 2.97 0.33 -36.97
CA VAL A 579 1.79 -0.55 -36.89
C VAL A 579 0.82 0.05 -35.89
N ALA A 580 -0.43 0.22 -36.31
CA ALA A 580 -1.51 0.66 -35.44
C ALA A 580 -2.69 -0.30 -35.54
N ARG A 581 -3.42 -0.46 -34.43
CA ARG A 581 -4.61 -1.29 -34.37
C ARG A 581 -5.76 -0.53 -33.72
N ALA A 582 -6.93 -0.63 -34.33
CA ALA A 582 -8.21 -0.29 -33.76
C ALA A 582 -8.92 -1.58 -33.27
N THR A 583 -9.41 -1.54 -32.04
CA THR A 583 -10.33 -2.53 -31.48
C THR A 583 -11.72 -1.92 -31.49
N VAL A 584 -12.68 -2.58 -32.12
CA VAL A 584 -14.04 -2.05 -32.34
C VAL A 584 -15.10 -3.01 -31.83
N GLU A 585 -16.21 -2.46 -31.37
CA GLU A 585 -17.35 -3.19 -30.83
C GLU A 585 -18.63 -2.85 -31.59
N HIS A 586 -19.62 -3.76 -31.50
CA HIS A 586 -20.94 -3.63 -32.14
C HIS A 586 -20.88 -3.45 -33.66
N THR A 587 -19.90 -4.11 -34.28
CA THR A 587 -19.66 -4.14 -35.73
C THR A 587 -20.12 -5.43 -36.37
N THR A 588 -20.21 -5.42 -37.69
CA THR A 588 -20.34 -6.61 -38.54
C THR A 588 -19.13 -6.80 -39.44
N SER A 589 -19.11 -7.91 -40.18
CA SER A 589 -18.04 -8.21 -41.13
C SER A 589 -17.92 -7.22 -42.30
N SER A 590 -18.90 -6.32 -42.50
CA SER A 590 -18.85 -5.25 -43.50
C SER A 590 -18.23 -3.93 -43.00
N CYS A 591 -17.77 -3.89 -41.75
CA CYS A 591 -17.18 -2.70 -41.13
C CYS A 591 -15.95 -2.21 -41.93
N THR A 592 -15.88 -0.89 -42.19
CA THR A 592 -14.74 -0.27 -42.88
C THR A 592 -13.98 0.68 -41.96
N PHE A 593 -12.66 0.77 -42.18
CA PHE A 593 -11.72 1.59 -41.43
C PHE A 593 -11.03 2.56 -42.40
N ALA A 594 -11.28 3.86 -42.22
CA ALA A 594 -10.62 4.94 -42.96
C ALA A 594 -9.55 5.59 -42.08
N TRP A 595 -8.29 5.47 -42.49
CA TRP A 595 -7.12 5.92 -41.75
C TRP A 595 -6.58 7.23 -42.31
N GLU A 596 -6.24 8.16 -41.42
CA GLU A 596 -5.71 9.48 -41.78
C GLU A 596 -4.54 9.85 -40.85
N ILE A 597 -3.49 10.48 -41.39
CA ILE A 597 -2.39 11.04 -40.59
C ILE A 597 -2.42 12.55 -40.77
N ASP A 598 -2.55 13.29 -39.68
CA ASP A 598 -2.67 14.76 -39.68
C ASP A 598 -3.79 15.31 -40.60
N GLY A 599 -4.80 14.48 -40.88
CA GLY A 599 -5.92 14.80 -41.77
C GLY A 599 -5.73 14.36 -43.23
N ASP A 600 -4.53 13.93 -43.62
CA ASP A 600 -4.27 13.37 -44.94
C ASP A 600 -4.69 11.90 -44.99
N LYS A 601 -5.46 11.55 -46.03
CA LYS A 601 -5.96 10.18 -46.23
C LYS A 601 -4.80 9.23 -46.53
N VAL A 602 -4.71 8.17 -45.74
CA VAL A 602 -3.73 7.08 -45.93
C VAL A 602 -4.39 5.93 -46.67
N GLU A 603 -5.43 5.33 -46.09
CA GLU A 603 -6.03 4.10 -46.62
C GLU A 603 -7.49 3.93 -46.14
N LYS A 604 -8.34 3.30 -46.95
CA LYS A 604 -9.65 2.78 -46.52
C LYS A 604 -9.69 1.27 -46.77
N GLN A 605 -9.92 0.49 -45.72
CA GLN A 605 -9.83 -0.97 -45.77
C GLN A 605 -10.84 -1.65 -44.83
N LEU A 606 -10.96 -2.97 -44.94
CA LEU A 606 -11.74 -3.80 -44.00
C LEU A 606 -10.91 -4.24 -42.78
N SER A 607 -9.60 -4.04 -42.81
CA SER A 607 -8.71 -4.39 -41.69
C SER A 607 -8.75 -3.31 -40.60
N SER A 608 -8.85 -3.76 -39.35
CA SER A 608 -8.72 -2.91 -38.17
C SER A 608 -7.27 -2.62 -37.79
N THR A 609 -6.31 -3.12 -38.56
CA THR A 609 -4.87 -2.87 -38.39
C THR A 609 -4.32 -2.19 -39.64
N ILE A 610 -3.54 -1.13 -39.46
CA ILE A 610 -2.82 -0.44 -40.53
C ILE A 610 -1.31 -0.57 -40.34
N GLN A 611 -0.58 -0.65 -41.45
CA GLN A 611 0.87 -0.51 -41.50
C GLN A 611 1.23 0.61 -42.46
N PHE A 612 2.13 1.49 -42.06
CA PHE A 612 2.59 2.59 -42.90
C PHE A 612 4.05 2.92 -42.60
N PRO A 613 4.83 3.40 -43.58
CA PRO A 613 6.18 3.89 -43.31
C PRO A 613 6.13 5.23 -42.57
N ALA A 614 6.93 5.39 -41.51
CA ALA A 614 7.09 6.64 -40.78
C ALA A 614 7.96 7.65 -41.55
N ASP A 615 7.70 7.84 -42.84
CA ASP A 615 8.38 8.82 -43.71
C ASP A 615 7.79 10.22 -43.56
N LEU A 616 7.58 10.64 -42.30
CA LEU A 616 6.98 11.91 -41.94
C LEU A 616 8.07 12.92 -41.52
N SER A 617 7.67 14.17 -41.26
CA SER A 617 8.52 15.14 -40.58
C SER A 617 8.91 14.66 -39.18
N LEU A 618 9.98 15.19 -38.60
CA LEU A 618 10.29 14.91 -37.21
C LEU A 618 9.29 15.64 -36.30
N GLY A 619 8.90 15.03 -35.18
CA GLY A 619 7.99 15.63 -34.20
C GLY A 619 6.69 14.84 -34.02
N ALA A 620 5.69 15.49 -33.43
CA ALA A 620 4.39 14.91 -33.12
C ALA A 620 3.51 14.79 -34.37
N HIS A 621 2.81 13.67 -34.47
CA HIS A 621 1.85 13.35 -35.52
C HIS A 621 0.62 12.69 -34.88
N LYS A 622 -0.54 12.83 -35.52
CA LYS A 622 -1.78 12.20 -35.05
C LYS A 622 -2.35 11.27 -36.10
N LEU A 623 -2.49 9.99 -35.73
CA LEU A 623 -3.20 8.99 -36.51
C LEU A 623 -4.68 9.00 -36.11
N TYR A 624 -5.55 9.10 -37.09
CA TYR A 624 -7.00 8.98 -36.93
C TYR A 624 -7.50 7.72 -37.59
N VAL A 625 -8.54 7.12 -37.01
CA VAL A 625 -9.34 6.08 -37.65
C VAL A 625 -10.81 6.47 -37.59
N THR A 626 -11.48 6.48 -38.73
CA THR A 626 -12.94 6.57 -38.82
C THR A 626 -13.48 5.19 -39.18
N VAL A 627 -14.34 4.67 -38.32
CA VAL A 627 -14.97 3.37 -38.48
C VAL A 627 -16.41 3.58 -38.90
N GLU A 628 -16.82 2.93 -40.00
CA GLU A 628 -18.18 3.00 -40.53
C GLU A 628 -18.76 1.58 -40.61
N ASP A 629 -19.94 1.38 -40.02
CA ASP A 629 -20.71 0.14 -40.15
C ASP A 629 -22.22 0.43 -40.08
N LYS A 630 -23.01 -0.23 -40.96
CA LYS A 630 -24.48 -0.09 -41.02
C LYS A 630 -25.04 1.35 -41.02
N GLY A 631 -24.29 2.30 -41.59
CA GLY A 631 -24.68 3.72 -41.63
C GLY A 631 -24.39 4.50 -40.35
N ALA A 632 -23.83 3.86 -39.32
CA ALA A 632 -23.21 4.52 -38.17
C ALA A 632 -21.72 4.77 -38.45
N SER A 633 -21.18 5.82 -37.84
CA SER A 633 -19.74 6.12 -37.90
C SER A 633 -19.22 6.61 -36.56
N CYS A 634 -18.02 6.20 -36.17
CA CYS A 634 -17.29 6.75 -35.03
C CYS A 634 -15.82 6.99 -35.40
N ARG A 635 -15.14 7.89 -34.69
CA ARG A 635 -13.76 8.28 -34.98
C ARG A 635 -12.96 8.37 -33.68
N ASP A 636 -11.73 7.89 -33.72
CA ASP A 636 -10.76 8.03 -32.62
C ASP A 636 -9.39 8.47 -33.18
N SER A 637 -8.50 8.91 -32.30
CA SER A 637 -7.15 9.33 -32.66
C SER A 637 -6.12 8.94 -31.61
N VAL A 638 -4.88 8.70 -32.06
CA VAL A 638 -3.71 8.47 -31.21
C VAL A 638 -2.55 9.33 -31.68
N GLU A 639 -1.83 9.92 -30.74
CA GLU A 639 -0.62 10.69 -31.01
C GLU A 639 0.61 9.77 -31.02
N PHE A 640 1.55 10.06 -31.92
CA PHE A 640 2.85 9.40 -31.99
C PHE A 640 3.92 10.40 -32.45
N PHE A 641 5.19 10.07 -32.23
CA PHE A 641 6.32 10.92 -32.52
C PHE A 641 7.26 10.25 -33.50
N VAL A 642 7.73 11.00 -34.51
CA VAL A 642 8.78 10.55 -35.43
C VAL A 642 10.09 11.23 -35.05
N LEU A 643 11.11 10.40 -34.82
CA LEU A 643 12.46 10.78 -34.41
C LEU A 643 13.46 10.45 -35.51
N ASP A 644 14.61 11.12 -35.49
CA ASP A 644 15.72 10.84 -36.41
C ASP A 644 16.49 9.55 -36.04
N THR A 645 16.47 9.21 -34.76
CA THR A 645 17.22 8.12 -34.15
C THR A 645 16.40 7.44 -33.06
N GLN A 646 16.76 6.20 -32.75
CA GLN A 646 16.07 5.42 -31.74
C GLN A 646 16.46 5.91 -30.34
N VAL A 647 15.44 6.22 -29.53
CA VAL A 647 15.60 6.61 -28.12
C VAL A 647 14.99 5.53 -27.23
N SER A 648 15.64 5.24 -26.11
CA SER A 648 15.21 4.30 -25.07
C SER A 648 15.03 5.01 -23.74
N VAL A 649 14.31 4.39 -22.79
CA VAL A 649 14.37 4.84 -21.38
C VAL A 649 15.82 4.72 -20.92
N PRO A 650 16.40 5.73 -20.24
CA PRO A 650 17.77 5.64 -19.74
C PRO A 650 17.94 4.47 -18.76
N GLU A 651 19.18 3.98 -18.62
CA GLU A 651 19.55 2.98 -17.62
C GLU A 651 20.75 3.51 -16.82
N ILE A 652 20.52 3.79 -15.54
CA ILE A 652 21.59 4.21 -14.60
C ILE A 652 22.24 2.95 -14.03
N THR A 653 23.48 2.67 -14.41
CA THR A 653 24.25 1.53 -13.91
C THR A 653 24.83 1.80 -12.53
N GLY A 654 25.10 3.06 -12.19
CA GLY A 654 25.64 3.45 -10.90
C GLY A 654 25.74 4.97 -10.70
N ILE A 655 26.02 5.37 -9.47
CA ILE A 655 26.50 6.70 -9.12
C ILE A 655 27.92 6.46 -8.57
N GLN A 656 28.91 7.07 -9.21
CA GLN A 656 30.29 7.02 -8.77
C GLN A 656 30.57 8.23 -7.88
N VAL A 657 31.21 8.01 -6.74
CA VAL A 657 31.59 9.07 -5.78
C VAL A 657 33.10 9.04 -5.58
N GLU A 658 33.75 10.20 -5.50
CA GLU A 658 35.21 10.32 -5.37
C GLU A 658 35.70 10.25 -3.91
N GLU A 659 34.86 10.59 -2.95
CA GLU A 659 35.19 10.69 -1.53
C GLU A 659 35.17 9.33 -0.81
N THR A 660 36.12 9.14 0.10
CA THR A 660 36.17 7.97 0.99
C THR A 660 35.25 8.16 2.18
N MET A 661 34.48 7.13 2.52
CA MET A 661 33.58 7.15 3.67
C MET A 661 34.29 6.90 5.02
N PRO A 662 33.74 7.40 6.15
CA PRO A 662 32.67 8.41 6.21
C PRO A 662 33.21 9.80 5.85
N VAL A 663 32.31 10.68 5.40
CA VAL A 663 32.67 12.04 4.95
C VAL A 663 32.49 13.04 6.11
N GLN A 664 33.35 14.06 6.20
CA GLN A 664 33.24 15.09 7.23
C GLN A 664 32.05 16.03 6.96
N PRO A 665 31.39 16.57 8.01
CA PRO A 665 30.39 17.60 7.84
C PRO A 665 30.90 18.79 7.02
N ASN A 666 30.00 19.46 6.29
CA ASN A 666 30.29 20.58 5.38
C ASN A 666 31.26 20.29 4.22
N SER A 667 31.74 19.05 4.06
CA SER A 667 32.56 18.67 2.91
C SER A 667 31.75 18.66 1.63
N VAL A 668 32.44 18.81 0.51
CA VAL A 668 31.85 18.66 -0.82
C VAL A 668 32.10 17.24 -1.29
N VAL A 669 31.04 16.57 -1.72
CA VAL A 669 31.04 15.25 -2.35
C VAL A 669 30.88 15.43 -3.85
N ARG A 670 31.79 14.87 -4.64
CA ARG A 670 31.69 14.83 -6.10
C ARG A 670 31.15 13.49 -6.55
N ALA A 671 30.00 13.54 -7.22
CA ALA A 671 29.34 12.35 -7.75
C ALA A 671 29.07 12.47 -9.25
N SER A 672 29.17 11.34 -9.96
CA SER A 672 28.91 11.25 -11.40
C SER A 672 27.98 10.08 -11.71
N VAL A 673 26.97 10.33 -12.55
CA VAL A 673 26.05 9.27 -13.00
C VAL A 673 26.72 8.40 -14.07
N GLN A 674 26.55 7.09 -13.95
CA GLN A 674 26.97 6.14 -14.97
C GLN A 674 25.75 5.67 -15.75
N LEU A 675 25.68 6.01 -17.03
CA LEU A 675 24.62 5.57 -17.95
C LEU A 675 25.13 4.50 -18.89
N LYS A 676 24.33 3.46 -19.12
CA LYS A 676 24.67 2.39 -20.07
C LYS A 676 24.70 2.86 -21.53
N ASN A 677 23.73 3.70 -21.90
CA ASN A 677 23.53 4.18 -23.27
C ASN A 677 23.70 5.70 -23.33
N HIS A 678 24.93 6.18 -23.12
CA HIS A 678 25.23 7.62 -23.05
C HIS A 678 25.02 8.38 -24.37
N ALA A 679 24.97 7.67 -25.51
CA ALA A 679 24.84 8.28 -26.83
C ALA A 679 23.46 8.89 -27.15
N GLN A 680 22.41 8.60 -26.37
CA GLN A 680 21.08 9.15 -26.59
C GLN A 680 20.86 10.46 -25.81
N PRO A 681 20.10 11.44 -26.34
CA PRO A 681 19.76 12.66 -25.60
C PRO A 681 19.05 12.33 -24.28
N THR A 682 19.75 12.55 -23.15
CA THR A 682 19.26 12.24 -21.80
C THR A 682 19.35 13.49 -20.92
N ASP A 683 18.27 13.87 -20.26
CA ASP A 683 18.27 14.93 -19.25
C ASP A 683 18.59 14.32 -17.88
N ILE A 684 19.45 14.97 -17.11
CA ILE A 684 19.93 14.48 -15.81
C ILE A 684 19.57 15.51 -14.74
N LYS A 685 18.87 15.04 -13.70
CA LYS A 685 18.47 15.84 -12.56
C LYS A 685 18.97 15.20 -11.27
N TRP A 686 19.64 15.97 -10.45
CA TRP A 686 20.08 15.57 -9.12
C TRP A 686 19.18 16.19 -8.04
N THR A 687 18.81 15.40 -7.03
CA THR A 687 18.10 15.86 -5.84
C THR A 687 18.74 15.30 -4.58
N ILE A 688 18.64 16.03 -3.47
CA ILE A 688 19.27 15.69 -2.19
C ILE A 688 18.25 15.83 -1.06
N ASN A 689 18.43 15.07 0.03
CA ASN A 689 17.61 15.21 1.25
C ASN A 689 18.25 16.08 2.34
N GLY A 690 19.47 16.57 2.13
CA GLY A 690 20.19 17.46 3.05
C GLY A 690 21.41 18.10 2.39
N GLY A 691 21.73 19.33 2.77
CA GLY A 691 22.87 20.08 2.25
C GLY A 691 22.49 20.96 1.06
N THR A 692 23.45 21.27 0.18
CA THR A 692 23.23 22.09 -1.02
C THR A 692 24.02 21.56 -2.22
N ILE A 693 23.45 21.66 -3.41
CA ILE A 693 24.19 21.44 -4.67
C ILE A 693 24.89 22.74 -5.06
N GLU A 694 26.15 22.67 -5.49
CA GLU A 694 26.94 23.84 -5.92
C GLU A 694 26.73 24.14 -7.41
N ASP A 695 26.73 25.43 -7.77
CA ASP A 695 26.36 25.93 -9.11
C ASP A 695 27.47 25.77 -10.19
N GLU A 696 28.65 25.26 -9.83
CA GLU A 696 29.82 25.18 -10.73
C GLU A 696 30.06 23.76 -11.25
N ILE A 697 29.30 23.34 -12.27
CA ILE A 697 29.52 22.04 -12.92
C ILE A 697 29.58 22.18 -14.43
N ASP A 698 30.66 21.68 -15.03
CA ASP A 698 30.89 21.69 -16.48
C ASP A 698 30.03 20.64 -17.23
N SER A 699 29.42 19.69 -16.51
CA SER A 699 28.63 18.58 -17.06
C SER A 699 27.37 18.31 -16.23
N LYS A 700 26.24 18.08 -16.89
CA LYS A 700 24.98 17.64 -16.25
C LYS A 700 25.08 16.25 -15.60
N ASP A 701 26.06 15.45 -16.01
CA ASP A 701 26.26 14.10 -15.51
C ASP A 701 26.97 14.09 -14.15
N ASP A 702 27.48 15.23 -13.72
CA ASP A 702 28.20 15.41 -12.47
C ASP A 702 27.39 16.26 -11.49
N VAL A 703 27.60 16.05 -10.20
CA VAL A 703 27.06 16.86 -9.11
C VAL A 703 28.14 17.14 -8.06
N MET A 704 28.26 18.40 -7.65
CA MET A 704 29.02 18.80 -6.47
C MET A 704 28.04 19.05 -5.34
N TRP A 705 28.07 18.19 -4.33
CA TRP A 705 27.12 18.19 -3.23
C TRP A 705 27.82 18.58 -1.93
N ARG A 706 27.54 19.78 -1.42
CA ARG A 706 27.96 20.20 -0.09
C ARG A 706 27.05 19.56 0.95
N LEU A 707 27.63 18.68 1.75
CA LEU A 707 26.93 17.98 2.83
C LEU A 707 26.52 18.94 3.96
N PRO A 708 25.50 18.61 4.75
CA PRO A 708 25.15 19.33 5.98
C PRO A 708 26.29 19.46 6.98
N ASP A 709 26.13 20.40 7.90
CA ASP A 709 26.99 20.59 9.07
C ASP A 709 26.71 19.57 10.19
N ALA A 710 25.56 18.89 10.15
CA ALA A 710 25.17 17.87 11.10
C ALA A 710 25.57 16.46 10.63
N GLU A 711 26.03 15.62 11.56
CA GLU A 711 26.19 14.18 11.33
C GLU A 711 24.86 13.52 10.95
N GLY A 712 24.93 12.47 10.14
CA GLY A 712 23.74 11.78 9.65
C GLY A 712 24.03 10.90 8.44
N ILE A 713 22.99 10.25 7.93
CA ILE A 713 23.00 9.60 6.63
C ILE A 713 22.15 10.46 5.69
N TYR A 714 22.73 10.91 4.60
CA TYR A 714 22.06 11.73 3.60
C TYR A 714 22.04 11.02 2.25
N THR A 715 21.05 11.32 1.43
CA THR A 715 20.79 10.63 0.16
C THR A 715 20.86 11.63 -1.00
N LEU A 716 21.60 11.22 -2.03
CA LEU A 716 21.67 11.84 -3.34
C LEU A 716 20.92 10.96 -4.35
N THR A 717 19.92 11.53 -5.01
CA THR A 717 19.14 10.85 -6.05
C THR A 717 19.49 11.43 -7.42
N CYS A 718 19.92 10.58 -8.34
CA CYS A 718 20.05 10.92 -9.75
C CYS A 718 18.81 10.47 -10.51
N THR A 719 18.20 11.34 -11.30
CA THR A 719 17.11 11.01 -12.22
C THR A 719 17.57 11.27 -13.65
N ALA A 720 17.59 10.22 -14.47
CA ALA A 720 17.90 10.29 -15.89
C ALA A 720 16.62 10.14 -16.71
N SER A 721 16.37 11.02 -17.67
CA SER A 721 15.14 11.01 -18.48
C SER A 721 15.39 11.21 -19.97
N THR A 722 14.59 10.53 -20.78
CA THR A 722 14.43 10.81 -22.22
C THR A 722 12.96 11.05 -22.52
N VAL A 723 12.63 11.37 -23.77
CA VAL A 723 11.22 11.40 -24.23
C VAL A 723 10.51 10.05 -24.02
N ARG A 724 11.24 8.96 -23.81
CA ARG A 724 10.66 7.62 -23.58
C ARG A 724 10.33 7.33 -22.12
N GLY A 725 10.84 8.13 -21.17
CA GLY A 725 10.63 7.95 -19.74
C GLY A 725 11.87 8.28 -18.91
N SER A 726 11.73 8.13 -17.58
CA SER A 726 12.79 8.41 -16.61
C SER A 726 13.10 7.21 -15.71
N VAL A 727 14.33 7.17 -15.20
CA VAL A 727 14.78 6.24 -14.16
C VAL A 727 15.51 7.04 -13.08
N SER A 728 15.37 6.63 -11.82
CA SER A 728 16.09 7.25 -10.70
C SER A 728 16.95 6.21 -9.98
N LYS A 729 18.05 6.67 -9.39
CA LYS A 729 18.93 5.85 -8.54
C LYS A 729 19.41 6.68 -7.36
N ASP A 730 19.41 6.08 -6.18
CA ASP A 730 19.87 6.70 -4.94
C ASP A 730 21.29 6.29 -4.59
N TYR A 731 22.00 7.18 -3.91
CA TYR A 731 23.29 6.94 -3.29
C TYR A 731 23.29 7.59 -1.90
N GLU A 732 23.62 6.82 -0.86
CA GLU A 732 23.69 7.30 0.52
C GLU A 732 25.13 7.66 0.92
N VAL A 733 25.28 8.73 1.70
CA VAL A 733 26.54 9.19 2.28
C VAL A 733 26.42 9.20 3.80
N LEU A 734 27.34 8.53 4.48
CA LEU A 734 27.50 8.61 5.92
C LEU A 734 28.39 9.82 6.27
N VAL A 735 27.83 10.77 7.03
CA VAL A 735 28.52 11.97 7.50
C VAL A 735 28.88 11.82 8.97
N ARG A 736 30.18 11.81 9.28
CA ARG A 736 30.74 11.70 10.64
C ARG A 736 31.87 12.70 10.83
N SER A 737 31.88 13.39 11.96
CA SER A 737 32.92 14.32 12.39
C SER A 737 34.15 13.60 12.92
N ASN A 738 35.33 14.18 12.67
CA ASN A 738 36.58 13.78 13.31
C ASN A 738 36.91 14.59 14.58
N ASP A 739 36.05 15.55 14.93
CA ASP A 739 36.24 16.48 16.03
C ASP A 739 35.68 15.91 17.33
N ASP A 740 36.38 14.94 17.91
CA ASP A 740 36.17 14.50 19.29
C ASP A 740 37.49 14.54 20.07
N ASP A 741 37.40 14.94 21.34
CA ASP A 741 38.44 14.66 22.34
C ASP A 741 38.57 13.13 22.54
N GLU A 742 39.71 12.67 23.07
CA GLU A 742 39.86 11.23 23.39
C GLU A 742 38.81 10.80 24.43
N VAL A 743 37.79 10.08 23.96
CA VAL A 743 36.73 9.56 24.81
C VAL A 743 37.29 8.41 25.65
N THR A 744 37.03 8.43 26.95
CA THR A 744 37.42 7.33 27.85
C THR A 744 36.44 6.16 27.71
N PRO A 745 36.90 4.91 27.59
CA PRO A 745 36.03 3.75 27.54
C PRO A 745 35.26 3.56 28.86
N LEU A 746 34.06 2.98 28.78
CA LEU A 746 33.32 2.52 29.96
C LEU A 746 34.00 1.27 30.55
N LEU A 747 34.44 0.36 29.68
CA LEU A 747 35.17 -0.85 30.03
C LEU A 747 36.37 -1.02 29.09
N TYR A 748 37.51 -1.42 29.64
CA TYR A 748 38.70 -1.78 28.88
C TYR A 748 39.35 -3.04 29.47
N PHE A 749 39.27 -4.13 28.72
CA PHE A 749 39.94 -5.38 29.02
C PHE A 749 41.12 -5.61 28.07
N PRO A 750 42.37 -5.32 28.50
CA PRO A 750 43.55 -5.65 27.70
C PRO A 750 43.81 -7.15 27.61
N PHE A 751 43.32 -7.93 28.58
CA PHE A 751 43.66 -9.36 28.73
C PHE A 751 45.16 -9.67 28.91
N ASP A 752 45.94 -8.66 29.30
CA ASP A 752 47.23 -8.77 29.97
C ASP A 752 47.11 -9.62 31.24
N ASP A 753 47.33 -10.93 31.14
CA ASP A 753 47.34 -11.94 32.22
C ASP A 753 46.16 -11.97 33.22
N SER A 754 45.12 -11.17 32.99
CA SER A 754 44.00 -11.00 33.91
C SER A 754 42.69 -10.65 33.18
N LEU A 755 41.56 -10.88 33.85
CA LEU A 755 40.22 -10.47 33.42
C LEU A 755 39.79 -9.14 34.04
N GLN A 756 40.74 -8.31 34.46
CA GLN A 756 40.46 -7.02 35.09
C GLN A 756 40.17 -5.95 34.05
N ASP A 757 39.03 -5.29 34.19
CA ASP A 757 38.75 -4.02 33.52
C ASP A 757 39.70 -2.94 34.08
N LYS A 758 40.51 -2.33 33.23
CA LYS A 758 41.48 -1.28 33.61
C LYS A 758 40.82 0.06 33.93
N VAL A 759 39.55 0.27 33.56
CA VAL A 759 38.80 1.50 33.88
C VAL A 759 38.27 1.43 35.31
N SER A 760 37.41 0.45 35.61
CA SER A 760 36.75 0.32 36.92
C SER A 760 37.55 -0.47 37.97
N GLY A 761 38.51 -1.29 37.52
CA GLY A 761 39.23 -2.24 38.36
C GLY A 761 38.45 -3.53 38.67
N VAL A 762 37.21 -3.67 38.18
CA VAL A 762 36.38 -4.87 38.35
C VAL A 762 36.96 -6.04 37.55
N VAL A 763 36.94 -7.24 38.14
CA VAL A 763 37.39 -8.47 37.47
C VAL A 763 36.16 -9.22 36.94
N ALA A 764 36.11 -9.48 35.63
CA ALA A 764 35.02 -10.24 35.04
C ALA A 764 34.95 -11.66 35.63
N ALA A 765 33.74 -12.11 35.97
CA ALA A 765 33.51 -13.43 36.51
C ALA A 765 33.56 -14.47 35.39
N GLN A 766 33.96 -15.69 35.76
CA GLN A 766 34.09 -16.80 34.83
C GLN A 766 32.91 -17.77 34.94
N TYR A 767 32.42 -18.26 33.80
CA TYR A 767 31.36 -19.27 33.76
C TYR A 767 31.93 -20.69 33.53
N SER A 768 31.97 -21.51 34.60
CA SER A 768 32.53 -22.88 34.69
C SER A 768 34.03 -22.97 35.07
N GLY A 769 34.44 -24.05 35.75
CA GLY A 769 35.65 -24.09 36.60
C GLY A 769 37.03 -24.31 35.93
N ALA A 770 37.20 -24.08 34.62
CA ALA A 770 38.51 -24.20 33.96
C ALA A 770 39.20 -22.83 33.83
N SER A 771 40.26 -22.54 34.60
CA SER A 771 40.94 -21.23 34.66
C SER A 771 41.12 -20.53 33.31
N PRO A 772 41.05 -19.17 33.26
CA PRO A 772 41.21 -18.44 32.01
C PRO A 772 42.58 -18.74 31.39
N ILE A 773 42.60 -18.90 30.08
CA ILE A 773 43.81 -19.19 29.32
C ILE A 773 44.21 -17.91 28.61
N PHE A 774 45.41 -17.43 28.91
CA PHE A 774 46.01 -16.29 28.23
C PHE A 774 47.05 -16.78 27.22
N THR A 775 47.07 -16.18 26.04
CA THR A 775 47.89 -16.58 24.88
C THR A 775 48.54 -15.37 24.22
N ASN A 776 49.18 -15.58 23.07
CA ASN A 776 49.87 -14.51 22.36
C ASN A 776 48.87 -13.57 21.67
N ASP A 777 49.16 -12.26 21.69
CA ASP A 777 48.42 -11.23 20.97
C ASP A 777 48.74 -11.19 19.47
N ALA A 778 48.17 -10.22 18.75
CA ALA A 778 48.45 -9.98 17.33
C ALA A 778 49.92 -9.61 17.03
N ALA A 779 50.66 -9.12 18.03
CA ALA A 779 52.08 -8.78 17.94
C ALA A 779 53.02 -9.91 18.42
N ASP A 780 52.47 -11.09 18.70
CA ASP A 780 53.16 -12.29 19.22
C ASP A 780 53.75 -12.11 20.63
N ASN A 781 53.28 -11.13 21.39
CA ASN A 781 53.63 -10.96 22.80
C ASN A 781 52.92 -12.01 23.65
N SER A 782 53.68 -12.69 24.50
CA SER A 782 53.18 -13.80 25.31
C SER A 782 52.25 -13.35 26.45
N VAL A 783 51.13 -14.06 26.66
CA VAL A 783 50.16 -13.85 27.77
C VAL A 783 49.47 -12.47 27.70
N LYS A 784 49.16 -12.02 26.49
CA LYS A 784 48.56 -10.71 26.21
C LYS A 784 47.14 -10.77 25.67
N ALA A 785 46.65 -11.95 25.28
CA ALA A 785 45.30 -12.11 24.75
C ALA A 785 44.51 -13.22 25.45
N LEU A 786 43.18 -13.18 25.42
CA LEU A 786 42.30 -14.15 26.05
C LEU A 786 41.85 -15.26 25.08
N GLN A 787 42.17 -16.51 25.41
CA GLN A 787 41.64 -17.67 24.70
C GLN A 787 40.27 -18.06 25.25
N VAL A 788 39.23 -17.89 24.44
CA VAL A 788 37.87 -18.38 24.69
C VAL A 788 37.74 -19.77 24.08
N LYS A 789 37.66 -20.80 24.93
CA LYS A 789 37.50 -22.19 24.51
C LYS A 789 36.71 -22.98 25.55
N ASN A 790 35.48 -23.35 25.22
CA ASN A 790 34.56 -24.07 26.12
C ASN A 790 34.35 -23.37 27.49
N ASN A 791 34.48 -22.04 27.51
CA ASN A 791 34.33 -21.17 28.67
C ASN A 791 33.90 -19.78 28.15
N PHE A 792 33.38 -18.93 29.02
CA PHE A 792 33.09 -17.52 28.74
C PHE A 792 33.11 -16.70 30.03
N PHE A 793 33.08 -15.39 29.88
CA PHE A 793 33.21 -14.45 30.99
C PHE A 793 32.02 -13.50 31.03
N TYR A 794 31.73 -12.93 32.19
CA TYR A 794 30.60 -12.04 32.33
C TYR A 794 30.80 -10.97 33.41
N LEU A 795 30.11 -9.86 33.23
CA LEU A 795 29.86 -8.86 34.26
C LEU A 795 28.39 -8.90 34.64
N PRO A 796 28.04 -8.93 35.95
CA PRO A 796 26.67 -8.78 36.39
C PRO A 796 26.03 -7.51 35.82
N ASN A 797 24.77 -7.61 35.42
CA ASN A 797 24.01 -6.46 34.94
C ASN A 797 24.00 -5.31 35.96
N SER A 798 24.12 -4.06 35.49
CA SER A 798 24.01 -2.85 36.30
C SER A 798 23.36 -1.72 35.52
N ASP A 799 22.95 -0.65 36.20
CA ASP A 799 22.34 0.51 35.56
C ASP A 799 23.35 1.22 34.62
N GLU A 800 24.64 1.22 34.97
CA GLU A 800 25.71 1.80 34.15
C GLU A 800 25.92 1.03 32.84
N LEU A 801 25.64 -0.28 32.80
CA LEU A 801 25.68 -1.07 31.57
C LEU A 801 24.41 -0.88 30.72
N ASN A 802 23.33 -0.31 31.28
CA ASN A 802 22.06 -0.06 30.60
C ASN A 802 21.96 1.33 29.95
N PHE A 803 23.06 1.86 29.42
CA PHE A 803 23.07 3.08 28.58
C PHE A 803 22.39 2.83 27.21
N ARG A 804 21.70 3.82 26.65
CA ARG A 804 20.71 3.55 25.59
C ARG A 804 20.97 4.26 24.26
N ASP A 805 21.70 5.36 24.28
CA ASP A 805 21.67 6.31 23.16
C ASP A 805 22.70 5.98 22.07
N ALA A 806 23.87 5.46 22.46
CA ALA A 806 24.97 5.11 21.56
C ALA A 806 25.88 4.03 22.19
N ILE A 807 26.63 3.31 21.36
CA ILE A 807 27.64 2.34 21.81
C ILE A 807 28.80 2.25 20.82
N THR A 808 30.01 2.05 21.32
CA THR A 808 31.14 1.57 20.51
C THR A 808 31.73 0.32 21.15
N ILE A 809 32.02 -0.72 20.35
CA ILE A 809 32.81 -1.88 20.78
C ILE A 809 34.00 -2.01 19.84
N SER A 810 35.21 -2.03 20.38
CA SER A 810 36.45 -2.26 19.63
C SER A 810 37.21 -3.43 20.24
N LEU A 811 37.71 -4.34 19.40
CA LEU A 811 38.51 -5.48 19.83
C LEU A 811 39.28 -6.10 18.68
N TRP A 812 40.33 -6.84 19.02
CA TRP A 812 41.00 -7.78 18.12
C TRP A 812 40.40 -9.18 18.30
N ILE A 813 40.15 -9.86 17.18
CA ILE A 813 39.65 -11.24 17.20
C ILE A 813 40.53 -12.14 16.34
N CYS A 814 40.69 -13.39 16.79
CA CYS A 814 41.31 -14.46 16.02
C CYS A 814 40.44 -15.72 16.14
N PRO A 815 39.49 -15.95 15.22
CA PRO A 815 38.61 -17.11 15.26
C PRO A 815 39.42 -18.37 14.98
N GLN A 816 39.28 -19.42 15.80
CA GLN A 816 40.07 -20.66 15.63
C GLN A 816 39.24 -21.85 15.16
N GLN A 817 37.92 -21.79 15.34
CA GLN A 817 37.03 -22.88 14.98
C GLN A 817 35.65 -22.37 14.52
N LYS A 818 35.15 -22.98 13.44
CA LYS A 818 33.76 -22.84 12.97
C LYS A 818 32.87 -23.88 13.65
N ASN A 819 31.74 -23.45 14.20
CA ASN A 819 30.81 -24.32 14.95
C ASN A 819 29.50 -24.64 14.24
N GLY A 820 29.30 -24.17 13.00
CA GLY A 820 28.05 -24.40 12.23
C GLY A 820 26.82 -23.64 12.76
N ALA A 821 26.98 -22.93 13.87
CA ALA A 821 26.06 -21.97 14.46
C ALA A 821 26.76 -20.61 14.61
N GLU A 822 25.99 -19.57 14.89
CA GLU A 822 26.52 -18.26 15.24
C GLU A 822 27.34 -18.31 16.54
N GLN A 823 28.42 -17.53 16.61
CA GLN A 823 29.35 -17.50 17.74
C GLN A 823 29.44 -16.10 18.31
N PHE A 824 29.13 -15.91 19.59
CA PHE A 824 29.00 -14.58 20.19
C PHE A 824 30.30 -14.11 20.82
N LEU A 825 30.79 -12.94 20.37
CA LEU A 825 31.99 -12.29 20.88
C LEU A 825 31.67 -11.48 22.14
N VAL A 826 30.67 -10.60 22.04
CA VAL A 826 30.17 -9.76 23.13
C VAL A 826 28.65 -9.66 23.02
N SER A 827 27.92 -9.82 24.12
CA SER A 827 26.46 -9.75 24.14
C SER A 827 25.96 -9.13 25.43
N HIS A 828 24.97 -8.24 25.33
CA HIS A 828 24.21 -7.78 26.49
C HIS A 828 22.73 -7.77 26.13
N GLY A 829 22.02 -8.84 26.52
CA GLY A 829 20.62 -9.06 26.13
C GLY A 829 20.41 -9.49 24.66
N SER A 830 21.50 -9.67 23.89
CA SER A 830 21.48 -10.16 22.51
C SER A 830 20.54 -9.32 21.61
N TRP A 831 20.13 -9.85 20.44
CA TRP A 831 19.14 -9.23 19.55
C TRP A 831 17.74 -9.12 20.18
N GLN A 832 17.45 -9.91 21.22
CA GLN A 832 16.14 -9.93 21.87
C GLN A 832 15.89 -8.64 22.67
N ASP A 833 16.91 -8.12 23.34
CA ASP A 833 16.75 -6.96 24.21
C ASP A 833 17.54 -5.74 23.72
N ARG A 834 18.80 -5.91 23.28
CA ARG A 834 19.71 -4.76 23.05
C ARG A 834 20.70 -4.99 21.91
N TYR A 835 21.87 -5.56 22.17
CA TYR A 835 22.93 -5.65 21.16
C TYR A 835 23.75 -6.94 21.29
N LYS A 836 24.35 -7.33 20.17
CA LYS A 836 25.35 -8.40 20.09
C LYS A 836 26.39 -8.11 19.02
N LEU A 837 27.60 -8.58 19.28
CA LEU A 837 28.67 -8.73 18.30
C LEU A 837 29.00 -10.22 18.18
N SER A 838 28.93 -10.76 16.97
CA SER A 838 29.02 -12.20 16.74
C SER A 838 29.69 -12.54 15.41
N VAL A 839 29.95 -13.82 15.18
CA VAL A 839 30.42 -14.38 13.92
C VAL A 839 29.38 -15.39 13.42
N ASN A 840 28.86 -15.14 12.22
CA ASN A 840 27.88 -16.00 11.58
C ASN A 840 28.46 -17.37 11.18
N PRO A 841 27.61 -18.38 10.90
CA PRO A 841 28.08 -19.67 10.40
C PRO A 841 28.91 -19.58 9.11
N ASP A 842 28.75 -18.55 8.29
CA ASP A 842 29.54 -18.32 7.06
C ASP A 842 30.87 -17.58 7.31
N MET A 843 31.21 -17.33 8.58
CA MET A 843 32.38 -16.59 9.05
C MET A 843 32.32 -15.08 8.83
N THR A 844 31.18 -14.48 8.47
CA THR A 844 31.04 -13.01 8.50
C THR A 844 30.83 -12.51 9.92
N LEU A 845 31.45 -11.39 10.29
CA LEU A 845 31.19 -10.73 11.58
C LEU A 845 29.87 -9.97 11.51
N ARG A 846 29.02 -10.10 12.53
CA ARG A 846 27.70 -9.47 12.62
C ARG A 846 27.64 -8.51 13.81
N TRP A 847 27.27 -7.28 13.52
CA TRP A 847 26.86 -6.29 14.50
C TRP A 847 25.35 -6.15 14.50
N THR A 848 24.71 -6.38 15.66
CA THR A 848 23.25 -6.27 15.79
C THR A 848 22.90 -5.31 16.90
N VAL A 849 21.96 -4.41 16.61
CA VAL A 849 21.34 -3.53 17.61
C VAL A 849 19.82 -3.56 17.46
N LYS A 850 19.15 -3.61 18.60
CA LYS A 850 17.70 -3.48 18.75
C LYS A 850 17.37 -2.15 19.42
N THR A 851 16.52 -1.39 18.76
CA THR A 851 15.95 -0.14 19.28
C THR A 851 14.42 -0.22 19.23
N ALA A 852 13.75 0.86 19.64
CA ALA A 852 12.31 0.99 19.47
C ALA A 852 11.85 0.97 18.00
N SER A 853 12.71 1.30 17.04
CA SER A 853 12.37 1.31 15.61
C SER A 853 12.54 -0.05 14.91
N GLY A 854 13.25 -0.99 15.54
CA GLY A 854 13.43 -2.34 15.01
C GLY A 854 14.75 -2.99 15.44
N VAL A 855 15.05 -4.13 14.82
CA VAL A 855 16.33 -4.85 14.96
C VAL A 855 17.07 -4.77 13.63
N VAL A 856 18.32 -4.32 13.65
CA VAL A 856 19.16 -4.24 12.44
C VAL A 856 20.41 -5.08 12.63
N ASP A 857 20.66 -5.95 11.65
CA ASP A 857 21.92 -6.69 11.47
C ASP A 857 22.80 -5.98 10.43
N LEU A 858 24.06 -5.74 10.79
CA LEU A 858 25.11 -5.21 9.92
C LEU A 858 26.25 -6.23 9.85
N ASP A 859 26.39 -6.86 8.68
CA ASP A 859 27.40 -7.90 8.44
C ASP A 859 28.63 -7.33 7.74
N TYR A 860 29.82 -7.74 8.19
CA TYR A 860 31.08 -7.48 7.52
C TYR A 860 31.06 -8.06 6.10
N SER A 861 31.57 -7.30 5.14
CA SER A 861 31.47 -7.61 3.71
C SER A 861 32.20 -8.88 3.26
N MET A 862 33.11 -9.42 4.09
CA MET A 862 33.92 -10.59 3.80
C MET A 862 33.90 -11.63 4.93
N PRO A 863 34.05 -12.93 4.61
CA PRO A 863 34.23 -13.94 5.65
C PRO A 863 35.63 -13.84 6.30
N LEU A 864 35.68 -14.00 7.62
CA LEU A 864 36.90 -14.04 8.43
C LEU A 864 37.75 -15.27 8.13
N THR A 865 39.08 -15.11 8.25
CA THR A 865 40.03 -16.23 8.12
C THR A 865 40.36 -16.82 9.48
N LEU A 866 40.33 -18.15 9.60
CA LEU A 866 40.71 -18.83 10.83
C LEU A 866 42.20 -18.61 11.17
N ASN A 867 42.50 -18.48 12.47
CA ASN A 867 43.83 -18.30 13.02
C ASN A 867 44.56 -17.03 12.54
N ARG A 868 43.80 -15.99 12.19
CA ARG A 868 44.31 -14.67 11.81
C ARG A 868 43.70 -13.61 12.71
N PHE A 869 44.54 -12.76 13.29
CA PHE A 869 44.08 -11.58 14.02
C PHE A 869 43.61 -10.49 13.07
N GLU A 870 42.43 -9.95 13.36
CA GLU A 870 41.80 -8.83 12.66
C GLU A 870 41.18 -7.88 13.68
N HIS A 871 41.33 -6.57 13.48
CA HIS A 871 40.73 -5.56 14.34
C HIS A 871 39.36 -5.18 13.81
N PHE A 872 38.38 -5.14 14.72
CA PHE A 872 37.05 -4.63 14.43
C PHE A 872 36.65 -3.57 15.43
N CYS A 873 35.97 -2.54 14.91
CA CYS A 873 35.28 -1.55 15.71
C CYS A 873 33.86 -1.37 15.17
N VAL A 874 32.86 -1.53 16.02
CA VAL A 874 31.45 -1.37 15.66
C VAL A 874 30.86 -0.22 16.45
N VAL A 875 30.07 0.60 15.78
CA VAL A 875 29.50 1.82 16.36
C VAL A 875 27.99 1.84 16.14
N TYR A 876 27.26 2.27 17.16
CA TYR A 876 25.90 2.74 17.06
C TYR A 876 25.84 4.18 17.54
N THR A 877 25.37 5.10 16.70
CA THR A 877 25.39 6.55 16.95
C THR A 877 24.07 7.11 17.45
N GLY A 878 22.99 6.33 17.40
CA GLY A 878 21.62 6.84 17.52
C GLY A 878 20.95 7.14 16.18
N PHE A 879 21.71 7.16 15.07
CA PHE A 879 21.18 7.27 13.70
C PHE A 879 21.79 6.28 12.69
N SER A 880 22.93 5.66 13.02
CA SER A 880 23.65 4.70 12.18
C SER A 880 24.19 3.51 12.97
N LEU A 881 24.21 2.33 12.34
CA LEU A 881 25.12 1.23 12.66
C LEU A 881 26.30 1.31 11.71
N GLU A 882 27.50 1.13 12.24
CA GLU A 882 28.73 1.21 11.47
C GLU A 882 29.67 0.07 11.87
N LEU A 883 30.39 -0.46 10.88
CA LEU A 883 31.36 -1.53 11.07
C LEU A 883 32.67 -1.11 10.39
N TYR A 884 33.73 -1.09 11.19
CA TYR A 884 35.08 -0.75 10.78
C TYR A 884 35.98 -1.97 10.93
N HIS A 885 36.87 -2.17 9.96
CA HIS A 885 37.88 -3.22 9.96
C HIS A 885 39.27 -2.59 9.79
N ASN A 886 40.17 -2.87 10.73
CA ASN A 886 41.52 -2.28 10.81
C ASN A 886 41.53 -0.75 10.66
N GLY A 887 40.60 -0.07 11.34
CA GLY A 887 40.51 1.39 11.35
C GLY A 887 39.79 2.03 10.15
N MET A 888 39.35 1.24 9.17
CA MET A 888 38.65 1.73 7.97
C MET A 888 37.19 1.29 7.97
N LEU A 889 36.28 2.16 7.52
CA LEU A 889 34.86 1.82 7.40
C LEU A 889 34.68 0.74 6.34
N ASP A 890 33.98 -0.34 6.67
CA ASP A 890 33.58 -1.39 5.73
C ASP A 890 32.14 -1.16 5.24
N THR A 891 31.20 -1.02 6.17
CA THR A 891 29.77 -0.90 5.86
C THR A 891 29.01 -0.14 6.94
N TYR A 892 27.82 0.35 6.59
CA TYR A 892 26.92 1.05 7.51
C TYR A 892 25.45 0.87 7.11
N LYS A 893 24.54 1.11 8.06
CA LYS A 893 23.08 1.17 7.86
C LYS A 893 22.46 2.23 8.75
N SER A 894 21.30 2.77 8.35
CA SER A 894 20.50 3.62 9.23
C SER A 894 19.81 2.81 10.33
N LEU A 895 19.83 3.33 11.56
CA LEU A 895 18.98 2.87 12.66
C LEU A 895 18.82 4.02 13.64
N THR A 896 17.59 4.31 14.05
CA THR A 896 17.30 5.37 15.00
C THR A 896 16.66 4.85 16.29
N GLY A 897 16.75 5.66 17.34
CA GLY A 897 16.06 5.47 18.62
C GLY A 897 16.88 4.75 19.68
N ASP A 898 16.41 4.78 20.91
CA ASP A 898 17.12 4.22 22.05
C ASP A 898 17.20 2.69 22.00
N MET A 899 18.33 2.14 22.42
CA MET A 899 18.43 0.72 22.77
C MET A 899 17.50 0.39 23.95
N GLY A 900 17.04 -0.86 24.00
CA GLY A 900 16.28 -1.37 25.15
C GLY A 900 17.13 -1.49 26.43
N ASN A 901 16.49 -1.87 27.54
CA ASN A 901 17.16 -2.34 28.75
C ASN A 901 17.15 -3.86 28.78
N THR A 902 18.04 -4.48 29.57
CA THR A 902 18.02 -5.94 29.80
C THR A 902 18.28 -6.28 31.26
N ALA A 903 17.80 -7.44 31.68
CA ALA A 903 18.16 -8.07 32.95
C ALA A 903 19.33 -9.06 32.79
N GLU A 904 19.74 -9.36 31.55
CA GLU A 904 20.85 -10.27 31.26
C GLU A 904 22.20 -9.64 31.62
N ASN A 905 23.17 -10.48 31.95
CA ASN A 905 24.55 -10.07 32.16
C ASN A 905 25.23 -9.67 30.84
N LEU A 906 26.24 -8.81 30.91
CA LEU A 906 27.15 -8.59 29.79
C LEU A 906 28.09 -9.80 29.69
N THR A 907 28.05 -10.53 28.58
CA THR A 907 28.86 -11.72 28.34
C THR A 907 29.95 -11.48 27.30
N ILE A 908 31.12 -12.06 27.54
CA ILE A 908 32.28 -12.10 26.63
C ILE A 908 32.48 -13.56 26.23
N GLY A 909 32.23 -13.89 24.97
CA GLY A 909 32.35 -15.24 24.41
C GLY A 909 31.09 -16.11 24.44
N ALA A 910 29.92 -15.55 24.80
CA ALA A 910 28.64 -16.27 24.86
C ALA A 910 27.44 -15.35 24.56
N MET A 911 26.30 -15.95 24.21
CA MET A 911 25.04 -15.22 23.94
C MET A 911 24.35 -14.73 25.21
N THR A 912 24.16 -15.63 26.17
CA THR A 912 23.63 -15.39 27.52
C THR A 912 24.28 -16.38 28.48
N MET A 913 23.98 -16.28 29.78
CA MET A 913 24.48 -17.22 30.79
C MET A 913 23.99 -18.66 30.59
N SER A 914 22.85 -18.86 29.92
CA SER A 914 22.17 -20.15 29.78
C SER A 914 22.44 -20.85 28.44
N GLU A 915 22.83 -20.11 27.39
CA GLU A 915 22.93 -20.61 26.01
C GLU A 915 24.37 -20.87 25.57
N GLN A 916 24.86 -22.08 25.82
CA GLN A 916 26.26 -22.47 25.54
C GLN A 916 26.51 -22.90 24.08
N ALA A 917 25.45 -23.17 23.31
CA ALA A 917 25.55 -23.65 21.93
C ALA A 917 26.18 -22.62 20.98
N TYR A 918 26.18 -21.34 21.38
CA TYR A 918 26.64 -20.20 20.60
C TYR A 918 27.95 -19.60 21.12
N ASN A 919 28.69 -20.35 21.94
CA ASN A 919 29.95 -19.86 22.51
C ASN A 919 31.01 -19.67 21.44
N TYR A 920 31.75 -18.58 21.56
CA TYR A 920 32.89 -18.30 20.71
C TYR A 920 34.05 -19.26 20.96
N GLN A 921 34.79 -19.56 19.90
CA GLN A 921 35.94 -20.46 19.94
C GLN A 921 37.10 -19.78 19.19
N GLY A 922 37.91 -19.06 19.93
CA GLY A 922 38.99 -18.25 19.38
C GLY A 922 39.67 -17.40 20.45
N VAL A 923 40.46 -16.45 19.98
CA VAL A 923 41.18 -15.49 20.83
C VAL A 923 40.54 -14.12 20.69
N LEU A 924 40.42 -13.41 21.81
CA LEU A 924 40.00 -12.02 21.91
C LEU A 924 41.12 -11.21 22.54
N ASP A 925 41.30 -9.99 22.10
CA ASP A 925 42.31 -9.09 22.63
C ASP A 925 41.82 -7.63 22.61
N GLU A 926 42.33 -6.80 23.52
CA GLU A 926 42.08 -5.35 23.56
C GLU A 926 40.59 -4.96 23.44
N LEU A 927 39.73 -5.49 24.33
CA LEU A 927 38.30 -5.22 24.31
C LEU A 927 37.96 -3.88 24.98
N TYR A 928 37.54 -2.92 24.18
CA TYR A 928 36.99 -1.63 24.60
C TYR A 928 35.47 -1.61 24.41
N ILE A 929 34.74 -1.10 25.40
CA ILE A 929 33.32 -0.75 25.28
C ILE A 929 33.16 0.71 25.71
N PHE A 930 32.57 1.53 24.84
CA PHE A 930 32.23 2.92 25.11
C PHE A 930 30.71 3.08 25.14
N GLN A 931 30.22 3.90 26.07
CA GLN A 931 28.82 4.32 26.14
C GLN A 931 28.48 5.50 25.20
N HIS A 932 29.35 5.75 24.22
CA HIS A 932 29.25 6.83 23.24
C HIS A 932 29.72 6.31 21.87
N ALA A 933 29.28 6.96 20.81
CA ALA A 933 29.88 6.77 19.49
C ALA A 933 31.23 7.47 19.45
N VAL A 934 32.29 6.76 19.06
CA VAL A 934 33.60 7.37 18.87
C VAL A 934 33.75 7.90 17.43
N SER A 935 34.55 8.95 17.24
CA SER A 935 34.87 9.49 15.91
C SER A 935 35.65 8.51 15.04
N PRO A 936 35.58 8.60 13.70
CA PRO A 936 36.39 7.80 12.78
C PRO A 936 37.90 7.95 13.02
N LYS A 937 38.35 9.13 13.46
CA LYS A 937 39.73 9.37 13.91
C LYS A 937 40.11 8.51 15.12
N GLN A 938 39.22 8.39 16.11
CA GLN A 938 39.45 7.54 17.28
C GLN A 938 39.39 6.05 16.91
N VAL A 939 38.49 5.63 16.02
CA VAL A 939 38.46 4.25 15.49
C VAL A 939 39.82 3.87 14.89
N LYS A 940 40.42 4.76 14.08
CA LYS A 940 41.77 4.55 13.55
C LYS A 940 42.80 4.37 14.67
N LYS A 941 42.80 5.23 15.69
CA LYS A 941 43.74 5.09 16.83
C LYS A 941 43.61 3.75 17.55
N LEU A 942 42.37 3.29 17.79
CA LEU A 942 42.10 2.00 18.44
C LEU A 942 42.64 0.81 17.64
N ALA A 943 42.72 0.93 16.31
CA ALA A 943 43.34 -0.08 15.44
C ALA A 943 44.88 -0.07 15.47
N TYR A 944 45.52 1.05 15.87
CA TYR A 944 46.95 1.31 15.67
C TYR A 944 47.72 1.66 16.96
N MET A 945 47.41 1.02 18.08
CA MET A 945 48.03 1.30 19.39
C MET A 945 49.58 1.31 19.37
N GLU A 946 50.19 2.21 20.17
CA GLU A 946 51.64 2.35 20.32
C GLU A 946 52.32 1.01 20.63
N GLY A 947 53.17 0.54 19.72
CA GLY A 947 53.91 -0.72 19.86
C GLY A 947 53.64 -1.77 18.79
N VAL A 948 52.61 -1.58 17.94
CA VAL A 948 52.35 -2.48 16.81
C VAL A 948 52.95 -1.90 15.53
N SER A 949 54.26 -2.06 15.36
CA SER A 949 54.90 -1.93 14.05
C SER A 949 54.62 -3.19 13.23
N HIS A 950 53.54 -3.21 12.45
CA HIS A 950 53.38 -4.26 11.43
C HIS A 950 54.13 -3.91 10.15
N LEU A 951 55.44 -4.13 10.21
CA LEU A 951 56.21 -4.56 9.06
C LEU A 951 57.13 -5.69 9.52
N THR A 952 56.77 -6.92 9.19
CA THR A 952 57.76 -8.00 9.17
C THR A 952 58.04 -8.36 7.72
N ASP A 953 59.19 -7.91 7.23
CA ASP A 953 60.06 -8.85 6.55
C ASP A 953 61.37 -8.94 7.34
N ILE A 954 61.70 -10.16 7.78
CA ILE A 954 62.59 -10.48 8.91
C ILE A 954 64.09 -10.30 8.59
N ASN A 955 64.43 -9.52 7.56
CA ASN A 955 65.80 -9.44 7.01
C ASN A 955 66.29 -8.02 6.66
N THR A 956 65.65 -6.97 7.15
CA THR A 956 66.13 -5.59 6.94
C THR A 956 66.86 -5.02 8.14
N THR A 957 68.02 -4.41 7.86
CA THR A 957 68.83 -3.64 8.82
C THR A 957 68.62 -2.13 8.69
N VAL A 958 67.53 -1.69 8.04
CA VAL A 958 67.20 -0.28 7.77
C VAL A 958 65.68 -0.14 7.84
N ASP A 959 65.20 0.84 8.61
CA ASP A 959 63.77 1.18 8.68
C ASP A 959 63.43 2.21 7.60
N PHE A 960 62.22 2.10 7.05
CA PHE A 960 61.68 3.08 6.11
C PHE A 960 60.45 3.74 6.72
N PHE A 961 60.24 5.02 6.44
CA PHE A 961 59.08 5.78 6.90
C PHE A 961 58.60 6.75 5.81
N VAL A 962 57.37 7.26 5.92
CA VAL A 962 56.80 8.20 4.96
C VAL A 962 56.61 9.56 5.62
N GLU A 963 57.13 10.61 4.97
CA GLU A 963 56.99 12.00 5.40
C GLU A 963 56.63 12.85 4.17
N ASP A 964 55.58 13.67 4.28
CA ASP A 964 54.96 14.43 3.19
C ASP A 964 54.54 13.60 1.96
N GLY A 965 54.30 12.30 2.18
CA GLY A 965 53.96 11.32 1.16
C GLY A 965 55.15 10.79 0.38
N TYR A 966 56.39 11.12 0.76
CA TYR A 966 57.60 10.53 0.18
C TYR A 966 58.23 9.53 1.14
N LEU A 967 58.83 8.47 0.60
CA LEU A 967 59.51 7.46 1.40
C LEU A 967 60.93 7.92 1.76
N TRP A 968 61.29 7.75 3.03
CA TRP A 968 62.59 8.05 3.62
C TRP A 968 63.16 6.81 4.29
N ALA A 969 64.48 6.74 4.38
CA ALA A 969 65.20 5.72 5.14
C ALA A 969 65.65 6.32 6.48
N SER A 970 65.58 5.56 7.56
CA SER A 970 65.98 5.98 8.92
C SER A 970 67.49 6.19 9.08
N GLU A 971 68.27 5.73 8.11
CA GLU A 971 69.73 5.90 8.05
C GLU A 971 70.23 5.92 6.59
N GLU A 972 71.50 6.26 6.42
CA GLU A 972 72.10 6.42 5.09
C GLU A 972 72.22 5.08 4.35
N VAL A 973 71.61 5.02 3.16
CA VAL A 973 71.70 3.91 2.21
C VAL A 973 72.27 4.41 0.89
N GLU A 974 72.98 3.56 0.15
CA GLU A 974 73.62 3.97 -1.11
C GLU A 974 72.57 4.43 -2.14
N HIS A 975 71.45 3.70 -2.22
CA HIS A 975 70.24 4.07 -2.93
C HIS A 975 69.11 3.08 -2.60
N PHE A 976 67.86 3.48 -2.86
CA PHE A 976 66.70 2.60 -2.82
C PHE A 976 65.74 2.85 -3.99
N ARG A 977 64.87 1.88 -4.26
CA ARG A 977 63.79 1.96 -5.24
C ARG A 977 62.49 1.42 -4.66
N VAL A 978 61.37 2.02 -5.06
CA VAL A 978 60.03 1.69 -4.54
C VAL A 978 59.15 1.21 -5.68
N TYR A 979 58.48 0.08 -5.50
CA TYR A 979 57.58 -0.50 -6.49
C TYR A 979 56.20 -0.75 -5.89
N SER A 980 55.12 -0.59 -6.65
CA SER A 980 53.83 -1.19 -6.24
C SER A 980 53.92 -2.73 -6.30
N LEU A 981 52.97 -3.44 -5.69
CA LEU A 981 52.86 -4.90 -5.85
C LEU A 981 52.68 -5.37 -7.30
N PHE A 982 52.26 -4.48 -8.20
CA PHE A 982 52.12 -4.72 -9.65
C PHE A 982 53.37 -4.33 -10.46
N GLY A 983 54.46 -3.91 -9.79
CA GLY A 983 55.76 -3.64 -10.42
C GLY A 983 55.95 -2.23 -10.98
N ILE A 984 55.06 -1.29 -10.66
CA ILE A 984 55.16 0.12 -11.08
C ILE A 984 56.20 0.83 -10.21
N ASP A 985 57.17 1.54 -10.80
CA ASP A 985 58.25 2.25 -10.08
C ASP A 985 57.78 3.62 -9.56
N PHE A 986 57.82 3.81 -8.24
CA PHE A 986 57.46 5.03 -7.52
C PHE A 986 58.67 5.72 -6.87
N THR A 987 59.89 5.37 -7.27
CA THR A 987 61.11 5.95 -6.67
C THR A 987 61.14 7.47 -6.84
N GLY A 988 61.21 8.19 -5.72
CA GLY A 988 61.22 9.66 -5.70
C GLY A 988 59.86 10.33 -6.01
N GLN A 989 58.77 9.56 -5.99
CA GLN A 989 57.41 10.07 -6.17
C GLN A 989 56.61 10.00 -4.87
N ARG A 990 55.54 10.79 -4.79
CA ARG A 990 54.59 10.72 -3.69
C ARG A 990 53.84 9.39 -3.75
N LEU A 991 53.77 8.66 -2.64
CA LEU A 991 53.16 7.34 -2.53
C LEU A 991 51.69 7.46 -2.10
N PRO A 992 50.74 6.96 -2.91
CA PRO A 992 49.38 6.70 -2.46
C PRO A 992 49.31 5.68 -1.32
N SER A 993 48.17 5.60 -0.65
CA SER A 993 47.88 4.51 0.29
C SER A 993 47.92 3.17 -0.44
N GLY A 994 48.72 2.23 0.02
CA GLY A 994 48.89 0.92 -0.61
C GLY A 994 50.14 0.18 -0.14
N THR A 995 50.29 -1.07 -0.58
CA THR A 995 51.48 -1.88 -0.29
C THR A 995 52.51 -1.76 -1.41
N TYR A 996 53.74 -1.50 -1.01
CA TYR A 996 54.89 -1.30 -1.87
C TYR A 996 56.02 -2.29 -1.55
N LEU A 997 56.88 -2.54 -2.53
CA LEU A 997 58.13 -3.28 -2.41
C LEU A 997 59.30 -2.30 -2.54
N VAL A 998 60.07 -2.13 -1.48
CA VAL A 998 61.27 -1.31 -1.43
C VAL A 998 62.50 -2.18 -1.63
N ARG A 999 63.39 -1.81 -2.55
CA ARG A 999 64.68 -2.48 -2.77
C ARG A 999 65.80 -1.49 -2.50
N TYR A 1000 66.75 -1.82 -1.63
CA TYR A 1000 67.80 -0.89 -1.22
C TYR A 1000 69.18 -1.54 -1.15
N TRP A 1001 70.23 -0.72 -1.16
CA TRP A 1001 71.63 -1.14 -1.12
C TRP A 1001 72.35 -0.52 0.08
N LYS A 1002 73.07 -1.38 0.82
CA LYS A 1002 73.87 -0.99 1.98
C LYS A 1002 75.12 -1.88 2.05
N ASN A 1003 76.29 -1.28 2.23
CA ASN A 1003 77.58 -1.97 2.29
C ASN A 1003 77.83 -2.90 1.08
N GLY A 1004 77.44 -2.49 -0.13
CA GLY A 1004 77.61 -3.28 -1.36
C GLY A 1004 76.66 -4.47 -1.52
N HIS A 1005 75.68 -4.66 -0.63
CA HIS A 1005 74.67 -5.73 -0.69
C HIS A 1005 73.26 -5.19 -0.94
N ARG A 1006 72.44 -5.95 -1.69
CA ARG A 1006 71.05 -5.59 -2.03
C ARG A 1006 70.05 -6.31 -1.12
N TYR A 1007 69.09 -5.54 -0.61
CA TYR A 1007 68.00 -6.00 0.24
C TYR A 1007 66.64 -5.68 -0.42
N SER A 1008 65.58 -6.31 0.06
CA SER A 1008 64.21 -6.06 -0.38
C SER A 1008 63.25 -6.22 0.79
N SER A 1009 62.28 -5.32 0.89
CA SER A 1009 61.28 -5.30 1.96
C SER A 1009 59.94 -4.83 1.42
N LYS A 1010 58.85 -5.31 2.01
CA LYS A 1010 57.51 -4.79 1.74
C LYS A 1010 57.17 -3.73 2.76
N PHE A 1011 56.54 -2.65 2.32
CA PHE A 1011 56.16 -1.50 3.13
C PHE A 1011 54.71 -1.14 2.83
N LEU A 1012 53.90 -0.86 3.85
CA LEU A 1012 52.53 -0.39 3.69
C LEU A 1012 52.51 1.12 3.94
N VAL A 1013 52.11 1.89 2.92
CA VAL A 1013 51.79 3.31 3.07
C VAL A 1013 50.31 3.37 3.38
N LEU A 1014 49.93 3.96 4.53
CA LEU A 1014 48.54 4.14 4.93
C LEU A 1014 47.99 5.46 4.40
#